data_AF-A0AAN0YNJ9-F1
#
_entry.id   AF-A0AAN0YNJ9-F1
#
_cell.length_a   1.000
_cell.length_b   1.000
_cell.length_c   1.000
_cell.angle_alpha   90.00
_cell.angle_beta   90.00
_cell.angle_gamma   90.00
#
_symmetry.space_group_name_H-M   'P 1'
#
loop_
_entity.id
_entity.type
_entity.pdbx_description
1 polymer ?
#
loop_
_entity_poly.entity_id
_entity_poly.type
_entity_poly.pdbx_seq_one_letter_code
_entity_poly.pdbx_strand_id
1 'polypeptide(L)'
;MAKLNDSSRLKVKRDTFFLPDPNGGVYFRNNSSSFRMKGNTIYQWIEKLMPMFNGEHTLGELTEGLSAPYRNRVYEIAEILYRNGFVRDVSQDRPHQLDSKILKKYASQIEFIESFVDSGAFRFQVYRQSKVLAIGSGPFLVSLVSALIESGLPKFHVLITDSMPTNRMRLKELAENARKTDSEVAIEEITLQKGAGGSSWREVVQPFEWILYVSQEGNVGELRALHAVCREEKKGFLPAISLQQVGLAGPLVHLDSEGCWESAWRRIHRSALREDRPSQTFSSTAGAMLANVIVFELFKKVTGVTKSEQRNQFFLLDLETLEGDWHSFIQHPLVTNECVAAELIQDLDLRLKQNSSRNDPSRLFHYFNQLTSAESGIFHIWEEGGLKQLPLAQCCVQAVNPLSEGPADLLPEVICAGLTHEEARREAGLAGIESYVSPMIDLLVTSSLNRKKEVGVITPQEFIGVGAGETIVEGICRGLQKCLDEELSKRQVNRREPIFRVRLGTVEDEHCRFYLQALTTMHGPPTIGLGEKVLGFPAVWVGTGGRWYGSAGLNITMALRKALEQALMDAQNQAQASSLRIQVQDDSSILLNEEEPLRIEIPACEETAQLELLQSAMQVLKQNRMRLFVFDLAIEPFLKEELAGVFGVLLRKENF
;
A
#
# COMPACT_ATOMS: atom_id res chain seq x y z
N MET A 1 -17.57 -30.30 7.66
CA MET A 1 -18.99 -29.99 7.92
C MET A 1 -19.66 -31.23 8.50
N ALA A 2 -20.43 -31.07 9.57
CA ALA A 2 -21.18 -32.18 10.18
C ALA A 2 -22.36 -32.61 9.29
N LYS A 3 -22.76 -33.87 9.40
CA LYS A 3 -23.93 -34.40 8.69
C LYS A 3 -25.19 -33.95 9.43
N LEU A 4 -26.20 -33.49 8.69
CA LEU A 4 -27.48 -33.07 9.27
C LEU A 4 -28.17 -34.28 9.94
N ASN A 5 -28.84 -34.04 11.06
CA ASN A 5 -29.55 -35.07 11.82
C ASN A 5 -30.96 -34.60 12.21
N ASP A 6 -31.71 -35.45 12.89
CA ASP A 6 -33.11 -35.16 13.25
C ASP A 6 -33.27 -33.93 14.15
N SER A 7 -32.24 -33.55 14.91
CA SER A 7 -32.24 -32.35 15.76
C SER A 7 -31.82 -31.06 15.05
N SER A 8 -31.31 -31.16 13.82
CA SER A 8 -30.90 -29.99 13.02
C SER A 8 -32.08 -29.08 12.73
N ARG A 9 -31.89 -27.78 12.90
CA ARG A 9 -32.88 -26.74 12.61
C ARG A 9 -32.37 -25.88 11.48
N LEU A 10 -32.96 -25.99 10.30
CA LEU A 10 -32.48 -25.26 9.13
C LEU A 10 -33.13 -23.89 9.01
N LYS A 11 -32.30 -22.88 8.78
CA LYS A 11 -32.72 -21.51 8.43
C LYS A 11 -32.14 -21.13 7.07
N VAL A 12 -32.99 -20.71 6.15
CA VAL A 12 -32.60 -20.15 4.85
C VAL A 12 -31.85 -18.83 5.05
N LYS A 13 -30.73 -18.66 4.35
CA LYS A 13 -30.03 -17.37 4.33
C LYS A 13 -30.84 -16.36 3.51
N ARG A 14 -30.98 -15.14 4.01
CA ARG A 14 -31.82 -14.11 3.39
C ARG A 14 -31.38 -13.66 1.99
N ASP A 15 -30.13 -13.90 1.61
CA ASP A 15 -29.60 -13.64 0.27
C ASP A 15 -29.82 -14.81 -0.72
N THR A 16 -30.60 -15.83 -0.33
CA THR A 16 -30.92 -16.97 -1.18
C THR A 16 -32.01 -16.62 -2.19
N PHE A 17 -31.68 -16.77 -3.47
CA PHE A 17 -32.62 -16.74 -4.58
C PHE A 17 -32.66 -18.09 -5.29
N PHE A 18 -33.86 -18.52 -5.69
CA PHE A 18 -34.03 -19.72 -6.49
C PHE A 18 -35.04 -19.48 -7.62
N LEU A 19 -34.75 -20.05 -8.79
CA LEU A 19 -35.53 -19.89 -10.02
C LEU A 19 -35.71 -21.25 -10.70
N PRO A 20 -36.88 -21.53 -11.31
CA PRO A 20 -37.06 -22.75 -12.10
C PRO A 20 -36.14 -22.71 -13.33
N ASP A 21 -35.47 -23.84 -13.62
CA ASP A 21 -34.62 -23.99 -14.82
C ASP A 21 -35.47 -24.48 -16.00
N PRO A 22 -35.46 -23.81 -17.17
CA PRO A 22 -36.19 -24.26 -18.37
C PRO A 22 -35.85 -25.69 -18.81
N ASN A 23 -34.65 -26.19 -18.51
CA ASN A 23 -34.22 -27.55 -18.85
C ASN A 23 -34.61 -28.61 -17.81
N GLY A 24 -35.43 -28.24 -16.82
CA GLY A 24 -35.83 -29.09 -15.70
C GLY A 24 -34.87 -28.96 -14.51
N GLY A 25 -35.38 -28.44 -13.40
CA GLY A 25 -34.60 -28.25 -12.17
C GLY A 25 -34.81 -26.89 -11.51
N VAL A 26 -33.88 -26.52 -10.64
CA VAL A 26 -33.84 -25.22 -9.95
C VAL A 26 -32.43 -24.65 -9.98
N TYR A 27 -32.31 -23.38 -10.37
CA TYR A 27 -31.08 -22.60 -10.25
C TYR A 27 -31.10 -21.82 -8.94
N PHE A 28 -30.03 -21.94 -8.16
CA PHE A 28 -29.82 -21.25 -6.90
C PHE A 28 -28.69 -20.22 -7.04
N ARG A 29 -28.87 -19.06 -6.42
CA ARG A 29 -27.85 -18.00 -6.33
C ARG A 29 -27.94 -17.30 -4.97
N ASN A 30 -26.79 -17.09 -4.35
CA ASN A 30 -26.62 -16.18 -3.21
C ASN A 30 -25.45 -15.22 -3.49
N ASN A 31 -25.02 -14.44 -2.49
CA ASN A 31 -23.93 -13.48 -2.69
C ASN A 31 -22.55 -14.16 -2.85
N SER A 32 -22.42 -15.43 -2.46
CA SER A 32 -21.14 -16.16 -2.46
C SER A 32 -21.01 -17.18 -3.59
N SER A 33 -22.11 -17.71 -4.11
CA SER A 33 -22.11 -18.89 -4.98
C SER A 33 -23.40 -19.05 -5.79
N SER A 34 -23.35 -19.93 -6.78
CA SER A 34 -24.53 -20.40 -7.50
C SER A 34 -24.39 -21.87 -7.86
N PHE A 35 -25.52 -22.59 -7.94
CA PHE A 35 -25.53 -23.98 -8.39
C PHE A 35 -26.88 -24.36 -9.00
N ARG A 36 -26.92 -25.50 -9.71
CA ARG A 36 -28.15 -26.06 -10.29
C ARG A 36 -28.49 -27.39 -9.66
N MET A 37 -29.75 -27.55 -9.27
CA MET A 37 -30.31 -28.81 -8.80
C MET A 37 -31.20 -29.40 -9.89
N LYS A 38 -30.79 -30.55 -10.47
CA LYS A 38 -31.52 -31.20 -11.56
C LYS A 38 -32.65 -32.08 -11.02
N GLY A 39 -33.77 -32.12 -11.75
CA GLY A 39 -34.90 -33.01 -11.47
C GLY A 39 -36.24 -32.37 -11.78
N ASN A 40 -37.12 -33.09 -12.49
CA ASN A 40 -38.37 -32.52 -13.02
C ASN A 40 -39.36 -32.08 -11.93
N THR A 41 -39.29 -32.65 -10.73
CA THR A 41 -40.17 -32.31 -9.59
C THR A 41 -39.48 -31.48 -8.51
N ILE A 42 -38.19 -31.17 -8.67
CA ILE A 42 -37.41 -30.58 -7.57
C ILE A 42 -37.88 -29.17 -7.22
N TYR A 43 -38.36 -28.40 -8.19
CA TYR A 43 -38.93 -27.07 -7.95
C TYR A 43 -40.09 -27.11 -6.95
N GLN A 44 -41.01 -28.08 -7.07
CA GLN A 44 -42.14 -28.24 -6.16
C GLN A 44 -41.71 -28.62 -4.74
N TRP A 45 -40.60 -29.35 -4.61
CA TRP A 45 -40.00 -29.65 -3.31
C TRP A 45 -39.41 -28.39 -2.67
N ILE A 46 -38.64 -27.61 -3.43
CA ILE A 46 -38.03 -26.36 -2.95
C ILE A 46 -39.10 -25.36 -2.53
N GLU A 47 -40.16 -25.19 -3.32
CA GLU A 47 -41.28 -24.29 -3.00
C GLU A 47 -41.94 -24.61 -1.66
N LYS A 48 -42.02 -25.90 -1.30
CA LYS A 48 -42.59 -26.35 -0.02
C LYS A 48 -41.61 -26.31 1.15
N LEU A 49 -40.35 -26.65 0.92
CA LEU A 49 -39.34 -26.77 1.98
C LEU A 49 -38.77 -25.41 2.40
N MET A 50 -38.56 -24.49 1.46
CA MET A 50 -37.92 -23.19 1.75
C MET A 50 -38.66 -22.37 2.83
N PRO A 51 -40.01 -22.27 2.83
CA PRO A 51 -40.74 -21.57 3.90
C PRO A 51 -40.62 -22.25 5.27
N MET A 52 -40.44 -23.57 5.30
CA MET A 52 -40.34 -24.36 6.54
C MET A 52 -38.92 -24.32 7.13
N PHE A 53 -37.91 -24.01 6.33
CA PHE A 53 -36.53 -23.79 6.78
C PHE A 53 -36.37 -22.37 7.34
N ASN A 54 -37.11 -22.08 8.42
CA ASN A 54 -37.12 -20.80 9.12
C ASN A 54 -36.32 -20.82 10.45
N GLY A 55 -35.75 -21.97 10.82
CA GLY A 55 -35.02 -22.19 12.07
C GLY A 55 -35.90 -22.62 13.26
N GLU A 56 -37.22 -22.64 13.13
CA GLU A 56 -38.16 -22.95 14.23
C GLU A 56 -38.50 -24.44 14.32
N HIS A 57 -38.29 -25.21 13.24
CA HIS A 57 -38.61 -26.64 13.17
C HIS A 57 -37.35 -27.50 13.03
N THR A 58 -37.35 -28.66 13.67
CA THR A 58 -36.30 -29.67 13.44
C THR A 58 -36.58 -30.47 12.17
N LEU A 59 -35.53 -31.04 11.55
CA LEU A 59 -35.72 -31.96 10.42
C LEU A 59 -36.53 -33.21 10.81
N GLY A 60 -36.42 -33.66 12.06
CA GLY A 60 -37.26 -34.72 12.61
C GLY A 60 -38.75 -34.35 12.60
N GLU A 61 -39.10 -33.17 13.13
CA GLU A 61 -40.47 -32.64 13.13
C GLU A 61 -41.02 -32.49 11.70
N LEU A 62 -40.23 -31.95 10.77
CA LEU A 62 -40.65 -31.74 9.37
C LEU A 62 -40.85 -33.04 8.58
N THR A 63 -40.26 -34.14 9.04
CA THR A 63 -40.35 -35.44 8.36
C THR A 63 -41.18 -36.47 9.12
N GLU A 64 -41.78 -36.08 10.23
CA GLU A 64 -42.67 -36.94 11.01
C GLU A 64 -43.88 -37.40 10.18
N GLY A 65 -44.17 -38.69 10.21
CA GLY A 65 -45.26 -39.30 9.43
C GLY A 65 -45.00 -39.50 7.93
N LEU A 66 -43.85 -39.06 7.39
CA LEU A 66 -43.47 -39.33 6.01
C LEU A 66 -42.93 -40.76 5.83
N SER A 67 -43.26 -41.41 4.71
CA SER A 67 -42.63 -42.69 4.34
C SER A 67 -41.11 -42.53 4.14
N ALA A 68 -40.34 -43.61 4.34
CA ALA A 68 -38.88 -43.57 4.26
C ALA A 68 -38.32 -42.93 2.96
N PRO A 69 -38.85 -43.19 1.75
CA PRO A 69 -38.39 -42.52 0.53
C PRO A 69 -38.56 -40.99 0.56
N TYR A 70 -39.70 -40.48 1.04
CA TYR A 70 -39.96 -39.05 1.12
C TYR A 70 -39.10 -38.37 2.19
N ARG A 71 -38.96 -39.00 3.36
CA ARG A 71 -38.04 -38.53 4.40
C ARG A 71 -36.62 -38.41 3.84
N ASN A 72 -36.08 -39.47 3.24
CA ASN A 72 -34.73 -39.46 2.69
C ASN A 72 -34.53 -38.34 1.65
N ARG A 73 -35.57 -38.05 0.85
CA ARG A 73 -35.51 -36.96 -0.13
C ARG A 73 -35.42 -35.58 0.52
N VAL A 74 -36.13 -35.33 1.62
CA VAL A 74 -36.03 -34.07 2.36
C VAL A 74 -34.61 -33.88 2.91
N TYR A 75 -34.03 -34.91 3.51
CA TYR A 75 -32.65 -34.87 4.02
C TYR A 75 -31.62 -34.65 2.90
N GLU A 76 -31.79 -35.28 1.74
CA GLU A 76 -30.91 -35.08 0.59
C GLU A 76 -30.93 -33.62 0.11
N ILE A 77 -32.13 -33.03 -0.03
CA ILE A 77 -32.29 -31.63 -0.44
C ILE A 77 -31.68 -30.69 0.60
N ALA A 78 -31.98 -30.92 1.88
CA ALA A 78 -31.43 -30.19 3.01
C ALA A 78 -29.89 -30.24 3.03
N GLU A 79 -29.30 -31.42 2.85
CA GLU A 79 -27.84 -31.58 2.81
C GLU A 79 -27.22 -30.84 1.61
N ILE A 80 -27.84 -30.89 0.43
CA ILE A 80 -27.33 -30.15 -0.74
C ILE A 80 -27.36 -28.64 -0.46
N LEU A 81 -28.46 -28.11 0.06
CA LEU A 81 -28.58 -26.69 0.38
C LEU A 81 -27.57 -26.27 1.47
N TYR A 82 -27.36 -27.11 2.48
CA TYR A 82 -26.43 -26.84 3.58
C TYR A 82 -24.98 -26.85 3.10
N ARG A 83 -24.58 -27.86 2.33
CA ARG A 83 -23.22 -27.97 1.78
C ARG A 83 -22.88 -26.82 0.82
N ASN A 84 -23.87 -26.32 0.08
CA ASN A 84 -23.69 -25.18 -0.82
C ASN A 84 -23.90 -23.83 -0.11
N GLY A 85 -24.19 -23.80 1.19
CA GLY A 85 -24.25 -22.59 1.99
C GLY A 85 -25.52 -21.73 1.81
N PHE A 86 -26.64 -22.32 1.39
CA PHE A 86 -27.94 -21.66 1.19
C PHE A 86 -28.85 -21.74 2.42
N VAL A 87 -28.66 -22.77 3.24
CA VAL A 87 -29.27 -22.90 4.56
C VAL A 87 -28.18 -23.05 5.61
N ARG A 88 -28.46 -22.60 6.83
CA ARG A 88 -27.61 -22.80 8.00
C ARG A 88 -28.33 -23.66 9.02
N ASP A 89 -27.59 -24.49 9.76
CA ASP A 89 -28.11 -25.20 10.91
C ASP A 89 -27.97 -24.31 12.15
N VAL A 90 -29.10 -23.87 12.70
CA VAL A 90 -29.15 -22.99 13.88
C VAL A 90 -29.24 -23.77 15.19
N SER A 91 -29.29 -25.10 15.14
CA SER A 91 -29.35 -25.93 16.36
C SER A 91 -28.13 -25.79 17.27
N GLN A 92 -26.99 -25.37 16.70
CA GLN A 92 -25.73 -25.16 17.41
C GLN A 92 -25.46 -23.68 17.74
N ASP A 93 -26.42 -22.78 17.45
CA ASP A 93 -26.25 -21.36 17.78
C ASP A 93 -26.13 -21.17 19.31
N ARG A 94 -25.21 -20.31 19.72
CA ARG A 94 -25.00 -19.98 21.13
C ARG A 94 -26.27 -19.29 21.69
N PRO A 95 -26.70 -19.64 22.91
CA PRO A 95 -27.87 -19.03 23.53
C PRO A 95 -27.64 -17.55 23.80
N HIS A 96 -28.70 -16.75 23.74
CA HIS A 96 -28.69 -15.32 24.07
C HIS A 96 -29.86 -14.96 24.99
N GLN A 97 -29.85 -13.74 25.51
CA GLN A 97 -30.82 -13.20 26.47
C GLN A 97 -31.59 -11.99 25.93
N LEU A 98 -31.45 -11.68 24.63
CA LEU A 98 -32.18 -10.59 23.99
C LEU A 98 -33.70 -10.79 24.02
N ASP A 99 -34.41 -9.73 24.41
CA ASP A 99 -35.87 -9.69 24.36
C ASP A 99 -36.41 -9.81 22.92
N SER A 100 -37.59 -10.43 22.79
CA SER A 100 -38.25 -10.63 21.49
C SER A 100 -38.54 -9.33 20.74
N LYS A 101 -38.78 -8.22 21.47
CA LYS A 101 -38.95 -6.89 20.86
C LYS A 101 -37.64 -6.39 20.22
N ILE A 102 -36.51 -6.60 20.90
CA ILE A 102 -35.17 -6.22 20.41
C ILE A 102 -34.80 -7.06 19.20
N LEU A 103 -35.04 -8.38 19.23
CA LEU A 103 -34.83 -9.27 18.09
C LEU A 103 -35.60 -8.81 16.86
N LYS A 104 -36.88 -8.41 17.02
CA LYS A 104 -37.70 -7.89 15.91
C LYS A 104 -37.20 -6.54 15.39
N LYS A 105 -36.84 -5.63 16.29
CA LYS A 105 -36.36 -4.28 15.93
C LYS A 105 -35.06 -4.33 15.14
N TYR A 106 -34.11 -5.17 15.54
CA TYR A 106 -32.77 -5.29 14.94
C TYR A 106 -32.59 -6.57 14.12
N ALA A 107 -33.69 -7.14 13.60
CA ALA A 107 -33.66 -8.38 12.82
C ALA A 107 -32.73 -8.27 11.61
N SER A 108 -32.64 -7.09 10.97
CA SER A 108 -31.74 -6.86 9.83
C SER A 108 -30.26 -6.88 10.22
N GLN A 109 -29.89 -6.30 11.36
CA GLN A 109 -28.53 -6.31 11.89
C GLN A 109 -28.10 -7.72 12.28
N ILE A 110 -28.99 -8.46 12.96
CA ILE A 110 -28.75 -9.86 13.33
C ILE A 110 -28.57 -10.71 12.08
N GLU A 111 -29.46 -10.57 11.10
CA GLU A 111 -29.37 -11.32 9.84
C GLU A 111 -28.08 -11.00 9.06
N PHE A 112 -27.63 -9.74 9.07
CA PHE A 112 -26.35 -9.39 8.49
C PHE A 112 -25.23 -10.20 9.13
N ILE A 113 -25.17 -10.29 10.46
CA ILE A 113 -24.17 -11.12 11.16
C ILE A 113 -24.27 -12.58 10.70
N GLU A 114 -25.49 -13.13 10.66
CA GLU A 114 -25.76 -14.52 10.27
C GLU A 114 -25.37 -14.87 8.83
N SER A 115 -25.31 -13.87 7.94
CA SER A 115 -24.85 -14.08 6.57
C SER A 115 -23.36 -14.41 6.48
N PHE A 116 -22.57 -14.01 7.48
CA PHE A 116 -21.11 -14.19 7.52
C PHE A 116 -20.63 -15.16 8.60
N VAL A 117 -21.25 -15.15 9.78
CA VAL A 117 -20.82 -15.93 10.95
C VAL A 117 -22.01 -16.56 11.69
N ASP A 118 -21.74 -17.54 12.54
CA ASP A 118 -22.74 -18.25 13.35
C ASP A 118 -23.29 -17.40 14.52
N SER A 119 -24.34 -17.88 15.19
CA SER A 119 -24.83 -17.30 16.46
C SER A 119 -25.11 -15.79 16.40
N GLY A 120 -25.78 -15.30 15.35
CA GLY A 120 -25.94 -13.87 15.09
C GLY A 120 -26.56 -13.08 16.25
N ALA A 121 -27.60 -13.61 16.88
CA ALA A 121 -28.25 -12.95 18.02
C ALA A 121 -27.35 -12.88 19.27
N PHE A 122 -26.56 -13.92 19.56
CA PHE A 122 -25.56 -13.87 20.64
C PHE A 122 -24.47 -12.84 20.36
N ARG A 123 -23.94 -12.80 19.13
CA ARG A 123 -22.92 -11.82 18.72
C ARG A 123 -23.46 -10.39 18.75
N PHE A 124 -24.71 -10.20 18.35
CA PHE A 124 -25.41 -8.91 18.48
C PHE A 124 -25.57 -8.50 19.94
N GLN A 125 -25.87 -9.45 20.85
CA GLN A 125 -25.89 -9.18 22.28
C GLN A 125 -24.51 -8.71 22.79
N VAL A 126 -23.43 -9.35 22.37
CA VAL A 126 -22.06 -8.93 22.71
C VAL A 126 -21.80 -7.49 22.24
N TYR A 127 -22.24 -7.16 21.01
CA TYR A 127 -22.18 -5.79 20.51
C TYR A 127 -22.94 -4.79 21.39
N ARG A 128 -24.19 -5.11 21.78
CA ARG A 128 -24.99 -4.27 22.67
C ARG A 128 -24.37 -4.05 24.05
N GLN A 129 -23.50 -4.95 24.49
CA GLN A 129 -22.82 -4.89 25.79
C GLN A 129 -21.45 -4.19 25.74
N SER A 130 -21.00 -3.77 24.56
CA SER A 130 -19.70 -3.15 24.37
C SER A 130 -19.62 -1.76 25.01
N LYS A 131 -18.47 -1.45 25.61
CA LYS A 131 -18.25 -0.15 26.26
C LYS A 131 -17.65 0.85 25.28
N VAL A 132 -18.48 1.76 24.77
CA VAL A 132 -18.08 2.74 23.75
C VAL A 132 -18.05 4.16 24.32
N LEU A 133 -17.01 4.90 23.95
CA LEU A 133 -16.91 6.34 24.11
C LEU A 133 -16.89 7.03 22.75
N ALA A 134 -17.83 7.94 22.53
CA ALA A 134 -17.90 8.80 21.35
C ALA A 134 -17.36 10.20 21.67
N ILE A 135 -16.34 10.64 20.95
CA ILE A 135 -15.62 11.90 21.16
C ILE A 135 -15.76 12.77 19.92
N GLY A 136 -16.08 14.06 20.10
CA GLY A 136 -16.06 15.02 19.00
C GLY A 136 -16.88 16.27 19.30
N SER A 137 -17.26 16.99 18.26
CA SER A 137 -18.13 18.17 18.39
C SER A 137 -18.98 18.42 17.14
N GLY A 138 -19.93 19.35 17.26
CA GLY A 138 -20.73 19.83 16.15
C GLY A 138 -21.72 18.80 15.58
N PRO A 139 -22.17 19.00 14.33
CA PRO A 139 -23.13 18.10 13.67
C PRO A 139 -22.55 16.71 13.38
N PHE A 140 -21.22 16.58 13.28
CA PHE A 140 -20.56 15.30 13.06
C PHE A 140 -20.75 14.38 14.29
N LEU A 141 -20.55 14.89 15.50
CA LEU A 141 -20.82 14.14 16.73
C LEU A 141 -22.30 13.73 16.85
N VAL A 142 -23.23 14.62 16.50
CA VAL A 142 -24.66 14.29 16.48
C VAL A 142 -24.94 13.12 15.53
N SER A 143 -24.29 13.11 14.37
CA SER A 143 -24.42 12.03 13.39
C SER A 143 -23.82 10.71 13.89
N LEU A 144 -22.67 10.76 14.57
CA LEU A 144 -22.08 9.60 15.24
C LEU A 144 -23.01 9.00 16.30
N VAL A 145 -23.63 9.85 17.12
CA VAL A 145 -24.60 9.41 18.13
C VAL A 145 -25.83 8.76 17.45
N SER A 146 -26.34 9.33 16.36
CA SER A 146 -27.44 8.72 15.59
C SER A 146 -27.05 7.34 15.05
N ALA A 147 -25.86 7.22 14.46
CA ALA A 147 -25.36 5.97 13.89
C ALA A 147 -25.18 4.87 14.96
N LEU A 148 -24.67 5.21 16.15
CA LEU A 148 -24.54 4.27 17.27
C LEU A 148 -25.91 3.75 17.76
N ILE A 149 -26.92 4.62 17.83
CA ILE A 149 -28.28 4.22 18.18
C ILE A 149 -28.88 3.31 17.09
N GLU A 150 -28.74 3.68 15.82
CA GLU A 150 -29.34 2.96 14.69
C GLU A 150 -28.70 1.59 14.43
N SER A 151 -27.40 1.46 14.70
CA SER A 151 -26.68 0.17 14.71
C SER A 151 -27.12 -0.74 15.86
N GLY A 152 -27.79 -0.18 16.87
CA GLY A 152 -28.41 -0.92 17.96
C GLY A 152 -27.57 -0.98 19.23
N LEU A 153 -26.58 -0.10 19.41
CA LEU A 153 -25.84 0.04 20.66
C LEU A 153 -26.65 0.89 21.65
N PRO A 154 -27.15 0.32 22.76
CA PRO A 154 -28.05 1.04 23.65
C PRO A 154 -27.32 1.97 24.62
N LYS A 155 -26.12 1.60 25.09
CA LYS A 155 -25.43 2.29 26.18
C LYS A 155 -24.03 2.70 25.75
N PHE A 156 -23.76 4.00 25.77
CA PHE A 156 -22.45 4.57 25.46
C PHE A 156 -22.30 5.95 26.07
N HIS A 157 -21.05 6.41 26.17
CA HIS A 157 -20.74 7.72 26.71
C HIS A 157 -20.34 8.68 25.59
N VAL A 158 -20.58 9.96 25.81
CA VAL A 158 -20.26 11.04 24.86
C VAL A 158 -19.38 12.06 25.56
N LEU A 159 -18.29 12.43 24.91
CA LEU A 159 -17.43 13.53 25.31
C LEU A 159 -17.47 14.60 24.22
N ILE A 160 -17.99 15.77 24.59
CA ILE A 160 -18.10 16.92 23.68
C ILE A 160 -16.82 17.75 23.81
N THR A 161 -16.07 17.90 22.72
CA THR A 161 -14.89 18.77 22.67
C THR A 161 -15.27 20.23 22.46
N ASP A 162 -14.39 21.14 22.87
CA ASP A 162 -14.62 22.59 22.81
C ASP A 162 -14.44 23.18 21.40
N SER A 163 -14.16 22.37 20.36
CA SER A 163 -13.84 22.85 19.01
C SER A 163 -14.99 23.63 18.38
N MET A 164 -16.22 23.12 18.48
CA MET A 164 -17.41 23.78 17.93
C MET A 164 -18.68 23.54 18.77
N PRO A 165 -19.68 24.44 18.72
CA PRO A 165 -20.95 24.25 19.41
C PRO A 165 -21.68 22.97 18.98
N THR A 166 -22.02 22.12 19.94
CA THR A 166 -22.78 20.89 19.71
C THR A 166 -24.23 21.08 20.18
N ASN A 167 -25.20 20.69 19.35
CA ASN A 167 -26.61 20.76 19.73
C ASN A 167 -26.96 19.64 20.72
N ARG A 168 -26.77 19.91 22.02
CA ARG A 168 -27.08 18.97 23.12
C ARG A 168 -28.57 18.63 23.21
N MET A 169 -29.46 19.53 22.79
CA MET A 169 -30.90 19.26 22.76
C MET A 169 -31.22 18.16 21.75
N ARG A 170 -30.59 18.23 20.58
CA ARG A 170 -30.73 17.20 19.54
C ARG A 170 -30.26 15.82 20.02
N LEU A 171 -29.18 15.75 20.80
CA LEU A 171 -28.71 14.48 21.39
C LEU A 171 -29.76 13.88 22.34
N LYS A 172 -30.40 14.71 23.16
CA LYS A 172 -31.48 14.28 24.07
C LYS A 172 -32.70 13.77 23.29
N GLU A 173 -33.11 14.48 22.24
CA GLU A 173 -34.22 14.07 21.37
C GLU A 173 -33.97 12.71 20.71
N LEU A 174 -32.74 12.47 20.22
CA LEU A 174 -32.36 11.18 19.63
C LEU A 174 -32.49 10.05 20.65
N ALA A 175 -31.98 10.25 21.86
CA ALA A 175 -32.08 9.27 22.93
C ALA A 175 -33.53 9.00 23.35
N GLU A 176 -34.35 10.05 23.52
CA GLU A 176 -35.76 9.94 23.88
C GLU A 176 -36.57 9.22 22.80
N ASN A 177 -36.31 9.53 21.53
CA ASN A 177 -37.01 8.88 20.44
C ASN A 177 -36.64 7.40 20.33
N ALA A 178 -35.35 7.06 20.50
CA ALA A 178 -34.87 5.68 20.49
C ALA A 178 -35.45 4.85 21.65
N ARG A 179 -35.57 5.44 22.84
CA ARG A 179 -36.18 4.82 24.04
C ARG A 179 -37.61 4.34 23.83
N LYS A 180 -38.36 4.90 22.89
CA LYS A 180 -39.72 4.44 22.54
C LYS A 180 -39.72 3.02 21.99
N THR A 181 -38.63 2.61 21.33
CA THR A 181 -38.50 1.29 20.71
C THR A 181 -37.47 0.39 21.39
N ASP A 182 -36.52 0.96 22.12
CA ASP A 182 -35.45 0.27 22.84
C ASP A 182 -35.22 0.93 24.20
N SER A 183 -35.85 0.40 25.25
CA SER A 183 -35.83 1.00 26.59
C SER A 183 -34.45 0.99 27.26
N GLU A 184 -33.47 0.25 26.72
CA GLU A 184 -32.11 0.19 27.25
C GLU A 184 -31.28 1.42 26.87
N VAL A 185 -31.76 2.26 25.95
CA VAL A 185 -31.00 3.39 25.40
C VAL A 185 -30.68 4.44 26.48
N ALA A 186 -29.40 4.58 26.77
CA ALA A 186 -28.84 5.55 27.72
C ALA A 186 -27.56 6.16 27.15
N ILE A 187 -27.55 7.50 27.07
CA ILE A 187 -26.41 8.29 26.60
C ILE A 187 -25.97 9.16 27.77
N GLU A 188 -24.73 8.98 28.20
CA GLU A 188 -24.15 9.72 29.32
C GLU A 188 -23.06 10.67 28.82
N GLU A 189 -23.20 11.95 29.13
CA GLU A 189 -22.19 12.95 28.80
C GLU A 189 -21.10 12.96 29.88
N ILE A 190 -19.83 12.86 29.49
CA ILE A 190 -18.68 12.99 30.38
C ILE A 190 -17.89 14.26 30.08
N THR A 191 -17.32 14.86 31.13
CA THR A 191 -16.54 16.10 31.04
C THR A 191 -15.07 15.82 31.30
N LEU A 192 -14.18 16.36 30.45
CA LEU A 192 -12.74 16.39 30.71
C LEU A 192 -12.44 17.32 31.88
N GLN A 193 -11.81 16.81 32.94
CA GLN A 193 -11.24 17.66 33.98
C GLN A 193 -9.86 18.14 33.51
N LYS A 194 -9.71 19.44 33.24
CA LYS A 194 -8.41 20.04 32.88
C LYS A 194 -7.54 20.13 34.16
N GLY A 195 -6.66 19.15 34.38
CA GLY A 195 -5.64 19.17 35.44
C GLY A 195 -4.42 20.02 35.08
N ALA A 196 -3.63 20.41 36.09
CA ALA A 196 -2.51 21.36 35.99
C ALA A 196 -1.24 20.85 35.23
N GLY A 197 -1.33 19.76 34.46
CA GLY A 197 -0.14 19.10 33.88
C GLY A 197 -0.33 18.34 32.56
N GLY A 198 -1.43 18.55 31.82
CA GLY A 198 -1.70 17.87 30.54
C GLY A 198 -3.08 17.20 30.49
N SER A 199 -3.51 16.81 29.29
CA SER A 199 -4.85 16.25 29.01
C SER A 199 -5.11 14.92 29.73
N SER A 200 -6.22 14.81 30.48
CA SER A 200 -6.64 13.61 31.22
C SER A 200 -7.16 12.45 30.34
N TRP A 201 -6.73 12.37 29.08
CA TRP A 201 -7.23 11.39 28.11
C TRP A 201 -7.16 9.96 28.64
N ARG A 202 -6.08 9.61 29.36
CA ARG A 202 -5.91 8.29 29.95
C ARG A 202 -7.07 7.89 30.87
N GLU A 203 -7.41 8.75 31.83
CA GLU A 203 -8.49 8.51 32.79
C GLU A 203 -9.85 8.39 32.09
N VAL A 204 -10.03 9.16 31.01
CA VAL A 204 -11.26 9.16 30.23
C VAL A 204 -11.40 7.90 29.39
N VAL A 205 -10.34 7.39 28.75
CA VAL A 205 -10.44 6.23 27.86
C VAL A 205 -10.39 4.89 28.60
N GLN A 206 -9.78 4.85 29.79
CA GLN A 206 -9.55 3.62 30.55
C GLN A 206 -10.82 2.77 30.81
N PRO A 207 -12.00 3.34 31.12
CA PRO A 207 -13.21 2.56 31.40
C PRO A 207 -13.83 1.87 30.17
N PHE A 208 -13.43 2.28 28.97
CA PHE A 208 -14.05 1.88 27.71
C PHE A 208 -13.22 0.83 26.98
N GLU A 209 -13.86 0.15 26.03
CA GLU A 209 -13.22 -0.83 25.13
C GLU A 209 -12.96 -0.22 23.76
N TRP A 210 -13.88 0.63 23.30
CA TRP A 210 -13.85 1.25 21.98
C TRP A 210 -14.00 2.76 22.08
N ILE A 211 -13.10 3.48 21.41
CA ILE A 211 -13.06 4.93 21.36
C ILE A 211 -13.29 5.35 19.91
N LEU A 212 -14.40 6.05 19.67
CA LEU A 212 -14.74 6.62 18.36
C LEU A 212 -14.50 8.12 18.41
N TYR A 213 -13.72 8.64 17.47
CA TYR A 213 -13.37 10.05 17.41
C TYR A 213 -13.86 10.65 16.11
N VAL A 214 -14.61 11.75 16.18
CA VAL A 214 -15.03 12.52 15.01
C VAL A 214 -14.61 13.98 15.08
N SER A 215 -14.07 14.49 13.97
CA SER A 215 -13.64 15.89 13.89
C SER A 215 -13.94 16.49 12.54
N GLN A 216 -14.63 17.64 12.56
CA GLN A 216 -14.90 18.42 11.36
C GLN A 216 -13.73 19.34 10.98
N GLU A 217 -12.93 19.77 11.95
CA GLU A 217 -11.81 20.69 11.74
C GLU A 217 -10.49 19.98 11.43
N GLY A 218 -10.49 18.64 11.39
CA GLY A 218 -9.30 17.86 11.10
C GLY A 218 -8.18 18.06 12.11
N ASN A 219 -8.49 18.09 13.41
CA ASN A 219 -7.49 18.29 14.47
C ASN A 219 -6.56 17.07 14.63
N VAL A 220 -5.57 16.97 13.74
CA VAL A 220 -4.53 15.92 13.69
C VAL A 220 -3.77 15.83 15.02
N GLY A 221 -3.53 16.96 15.71
CA GLY A 221 -2.79 16.98 16.97
C GLY A 221 -3.55 16.28 18.11
N GLU A 222 -4.83 16.60 18.27
CA GLU A 222 -5.73 15.95 19.24
C GLU A 222 -5.89 14.46 18.92
N LEU A 223 -6.10 14.15 17.64
CA LEU A 223 -6.22 12.78 17.15
C LEU A 223 -4.98 11.93 17.48
N ARG A 224 -3.78 12.46 17.22
CA ARG A 224 -2.50 11.80 17.52
C ARG A 224 -2.33 11.57 19.03
N ALA A 225 -2.67 12.57 19.85
CA ALA A 225 -2.59 12.45 21.31
C ALA A 225 -3.55 11.38 21.85
N LEU A 226 -4.80 11.38 21.38
CA LEU A 226 -5.82 10.40 21.78
C LEU A 226 -5.45 8.99 21.31
N HIS A 227 -4.97 8.85 20.08
CA HIS A 227 -4.54 7.56 19.54
C HIS A 227 -3.36 6.98 20.32
N ALA A 228 -2.35 7.80 20.68
CA ALA A 228 -1.23 7.35 21.50
C ALA A 228 -1.70 6.78 22.85
N VAL A 229 -2.62 7.45 23.52
CA VAL A 229 -3.21 6.97 24.79
C VAL A 229 -4.03 5.69 24.57
N CYS A 230 -4.82 5.59 23.49
CA CYS A 230 -5.57 4.38 23.17
C CYS A 230 -4.63 3.18 22.93
N ARG A 231 -3.50 3.40 22.26
CA ARG A 231 -2.49 2.36 22.02
C ARG A 231 -1.83 1.89 23.32
N GLU A 232 -1.48 2.82 24.20
CA GLU A 232 -0.93 2.51 25.54
C GLU A 232 -1.91 1.72 26.41
N GLU A 233 -3.18 2.14 26.43
CA GLU A 233 -4.27 1.53 27.20
C GLU A 233 -4.91 0.33 26.49
N LYS A 234 -4.38 -0.07 25.32
CA LYS A 234 -4.83 -1.21 24.51
C LYS A 234 -6.32 -1.16 24.15
N LYS A 235 -6.81 0.02 23.78
CA LYS A 235 -8.20 0.29 23.40
C LYS A 235 -8.38 0.17 21.90
N GLY A 236 -9.55 -0.27 21.47
CA GLY A 236 -9.95 -0.17 20.08
C GLY A 236 -10.21 1.29 19.72
N PHE A 237 -9.64 1.76 18.61
CA PHE A 237 -9.73 3.17 18.20
C PHE A 237 -10.18 3.30 16.74
N LEU A 238 -11.17 4.17 16.51
CA LEU A 238 -11.80 4.40 15.22
C LEU A 238 -12.01 5.91 14.99
N PRO A 239 -11.16 6.55 14.19
CA PRO A 239 -11.34 7.96 13.85
C PRO A 239 -12.15 8.14 12.58
N ALA A 240 -12.93 9.21 12.49
CA ALA A 240 -13.36 9.78 11.23
C ALA A 240 -13.24 11.30 11.24
N ILE A 241 -12.53 11.87 10.29
CA ILE A 241 -12.21 13.29 10.26
C ILE A 241 -12.48 13.89 8.89
N SER A 242 -12.85 15.15 8.86
CA SER A 242 -12.84 15.95 7.64
C SER A 242 -11.46 16.60 7.49
N LEU A 243 -10.86 16.45 6.32
CA LEU A 243 -9.57 17.02 5.96
C LEU A 243 -9.74 17.76 4.63
N GLN A 244 -9.81 19.09 4.69
CA GLN A 244 -10.08 19.91 3.51
C GLN A 244 -11.37 19.44 2.78
N GLN A 245 -11.25 18.87 1.57
CA GLN A 245 -12.36 18.38 0.75
C GLN A 245 -12.64 16.89 0.88
N VAL A 246 -11.91 16.19 1.75
CA VAL A 246 -11.98 14.74 1.84
C VAL A 246 -12.28 14.32 3.27
N GLY A 247 -13.23 13.41 3.42
CA GLY A 247 -13.50 12.69 4.65
C GLY A 247 -12.61 11.46 4.75
N LEU A 248 -11.92 11.30 5.87
CA LEU A 248 -11.17 10.10 6.20
C LEU A 248 -11.93 9.33 7.27
N ALA A 249 -12.13 8.02 7.09
CA ALA A 249 -12.63 7.13 8.13
C ALA A 249 -11.69 5.92 8.31
N GLY A 250 -11.41 5.59 9.57
CA GLY A 250 -10.42 4.58 9.94
C GLY A 250 -8.97 5.09 9.88
N PRO A 251 -7.99 4.18 9.95
CA PRO A 251 -8.17 2.73 10.08
C PRO A 251 -8.74 2.31 11.45
N LEU A 252 -9.31 1.10 11.52
CA LEU A 252 -9.62 0.42 12.78
C LEU A 252 -8.29 0.02 13.45
N VAL A 253 -7.96 0.66 14.57
CA VAL A 253 -6.77 0.30 15.36
C VAL A 253 -7.18 -0.60 16.53
N HIS A 254 -6.53 -1.76 16.64
CA HIS A 254 -6.71 -2.71 17.74
C HIS A 254 -5.37 -3.41 18.05
N LEU A 255 -5.26 -4.14 19.17
CA LEU A 255 -4.04 -4.89 19.50
C LEU A 255 -3.59 -5.87 18.39
N ASP A 256 -4.54 -6.36 17.60
CA ASP A 256 -4.27 -7.33 16.52
C ASP A 256 -3.99 -6.66 15.17
N SER A 257 -4.04 -5.32 15.08
CA SER A 257 -3.76 -4.60 13.84
C SER A 257 -2.29 -4.19 13.77
N GLU A 258 -1.62 -4.58 12.68
CA GLU A 258 -0.25 -4.14 12.40
C GLU A 258 -0.20 -2.65 12.04
N GLY A 259 -1.23 -2.14 11.35
CA GLY A 259 -1.37 -0.73 10.99
C GLY A 259 -1.99 0.12 12.10
N CYS A 260 -1.58 1.37 12.17
CA CYS A 260 -2.18 2.40 13.04
C CYS A 260 -2.55 3.65 12.23
N TRP A 261 -3.23 4.59 12.86
CA TRP A 261 -3.66 5.81 12.18
C TRP A 261 -2.49 6.64 11.64
N GLU A 262 -1.38 6.80 12.38
CA GLU A 262 -0.21 7.55 11.88
C GLU A 262 0.47 6.86 10.70
N SER A 263 0.42 5.53 10.63
CA SER A 263 0.92 4.82 9.45
C SER A 263 0.07 5.15 8.23
N ALA A 264 -1.25 5.09 8.35
CA ALA A 264 -2.15 5.52 7.28
C ALA A 264 -1.91 7.00 6.91
N TRP A 265 -1.78 7.87 7.91
CA TRP A 265 -1.57 9.31 7.72
C TRP A 265 -0.28 9.64 6.94
N ARG A 266 0.81 8.93 7.22
CA ARG A 266 2.07 9.06 6.47
C ARG A 266 2.05 8.38 5.10
N ARG A 267 1.07 7.53 4.83
CA ARG A 267 0.89 6.85 3.54
C ARG A 267 -0.06 7.58 2.61
N ILE A 268 -1.05 8.29 3.14
CA ILE A 268 -1.99 9.07 2.31
C ILE A 268 -1.20 10.13 1.54
N HIS A 269 -1.34 10.16 0.22
CA HIS A 269 -0.69 11.15 -0.62
C HIS A 269 -1.35 12.51 -0.44
N ARG A 270 -0.56 13.58 -0.44
CA ARG A 270 -1.09 14.95 -0.36
C ARG A 270 -2.08 15.25 -1.49
N SER A 271 -1.83 14.74 -2.70
CA SER A 271 -2.73 14.89 -3.85
C SER A 271 -4.11 14.28 -3.61
N ALA A 272 -4.22 13.24 -2.78
CA ALA A 272 -5.49 12.61 -2.44
C ALA A 272 -6.40 13.53 -1.61
N LEU A 273 -5.85 14.54 -0.92
CA LEU A 273 -6.63 15.48 -0.11
C LEU A 273 -7.29 16.63 -0.92
N ARG A 274 -6.99 16.74 -2.22
CA ARG A 274 -7.57 17.74 -3.14
C ARG A 274 -7.46 19.19 -2.59
N GLU A 275 -6.28 19.53 -2.05
CA GLU A 275 -5.98 20.85 -1.46
C GLU A 275 -6.07 22.00 -2.48
N ASP A 276 -6.05 21.69 -3.78
CA ASP A 276 -6.21 22.62 -4.89
C ASP A 276 -7.63 23.19 -5.02
N ARG A 277 -8.63 22.54 -4.40
CA ARG A 277 -10.03 22.97 -4.45
C ARG A 277 -10.37 23.92 -3.29
N PRO A 278 -11.20 24.96 -3.53
CA PRO A 278 -11.58 25.90 -2.48
C PRO A 278 -12.35 25.23 -1.35
N SER A 279 -11.93 25.46 -0.10
CA SER A 279 -12.56 24.93 1.13
C SER A 279 -14.08 25.08 1.10
N GLN A 280 -14.80 23.95 1.10
CA GLN A 280 -16.26 23.94 1.11
C GLN A 280 -16.79 23.90 2.55
N THR A 281 -18.00 24.40 2.74
CA THR A 281 -18.72 24.23 4.01
C THR A 281 -18.97 22.75 4.25
N PHE A 282 -18.63 22.26 5.45
CA PHE A 282 -18.84 20.86 5.82
C PHE A 282 -20.27 20.38 5.53
N SER A 283 -20.36 19.27 4.80
CA SER A 283 -21.62 18.60 4.50
C SER A 283 -22.05 17.71 5.67
N SER A 284 -23.22 18.00 6.24
CA SER A 284 -23.81 17.13 7.27
C SER A 284 -24.07 15.71 6.77
N THR A 285 -24.40 15.55 5.48
CA THR A 285 -24.55 14.24 4.83
C THR A 285 -23.22 13.49 4.80
N ALA A 286 -22.13 14.16 4.43
CA ALA A 286 -20.82 13.51 4.41
C ALA A 286 -20.36 13.10 5.82
N GLY A 287 -20.58 13.97 6.82
CA GLY A 287 -20.37 13.63 8.22
C GLY A 287 -21.19 12.41 8.67
N ALA A 288 -22.45 12.30 8.26
CA ALA A 288 -23.28 11.15 8.55
C ALA A 288 -22.80 9.87 7.84
N MET A 289 -22.31 9.96 6.61
CA MET A 289 -21.71 8.82 5.90
C MET A 289 -20.45 8.32 6.62
N LEU A 290 -19.51 9.20 6.94
CA LEU A 290 -18.28 8.86 7.66
C LEU A 290 -18.56 8.25 9.04
N ALA A 291 -19.51 8.83 9.77
CA ALA A 291 -19.95 8.32 11.07
C ALA A 291 -20.50 6.89 10.94
N ASN A 292 -21.35 6.64 9.94
CA ASN A 292 -21.89 5.31 9.66
C ASN A 292 -20.78 4.32 9.28
N VAL A 293 -19.78 4.73 8.51
CA VAL A 293 -18.63 3.87 8.16
C VAL A 293 -17.92 3.38 9.42
N ILE A 294 -17.50 4.28 10.32
CA ILE A 294 -16.76 3.86 11.52
C ILE A 294 -17.61 3.05 12.51
N VAL A 295 -18.91 3.36 12.64
CA VAL A 295 -19.83 2.58 13.49
C VAL A 295 -20.05 1.19 12.91
N PHE A 296 -20.11 1.07 11.58
CA PHE A 296 -20.25 -0.21 10.92
C PHE A 296 -18.97 -1.05 11.00
N GLU A 297 -17.78 -0.44 10.92
CA GLU A 297 -16.52 -1.13 11.21
C GLU A 297 -16.46 -1.64 12.65
N LEU A 298 -16.88 -0.83 13.63
CA LEU A 298 -17.02 -1.27 15.02
C LEU A 298 -17.96 -2.47 15.12
N PHE A 299 -19.15 -2.37 14.53
CA PHE A 299 -20.16 -3.43 14.55
C PHE A 299 -19.60 -4.74 13.99
N LYS A 300 -18.93 -4.69 12.83
CA LYS A 300 -18.28 -5.85 12.22
C LYS A 300 -17.20 -6.45 13.11
N LYS A 301 -16.31 -5.62 13.66
CA LYS A 301 -15.20 -6.08 14.52
C LYS A 301 -15.70 -6.76 15.79
N VAL A 302 -16.66 -6.16 16.49
CA VAL A 302 -17.20 -6.72 17.74
C VAL A 302 -18.02 -7.97 17.52
N THR A 303 -18.83 -8.01 16.46
CA THR A 303 -19.62 -9.20 16.11
C THR A 303 -18.76 -10.32 15.53
N GLY A 304 -17.51 -10.03 15.15
CA GLY A 304 -16.58 -10.98 14.54
C GLY A 304 -16.82 -11.22 13.05
N VAL A 305 -17.61 -10.36 12.40
CA VAL A 305 -17.77 -10.32 10.93
C VAL A 305 -16.51 -9.71 10.34
N THR A 306 -15.46 -10.51 10.18
CA THR A 306 -14.20 -10.07 9.57
C THR A 306 -13.95 -10.86 8.29
N LYS A 307 -13.75 -10.15 7.17
CA LYS A 307 -13.18 -10.77 5.97
C LYS A 307 -11.67 -10.88 6.18
N SER A 308 -11.11 -12.05 5.91
CA SER A 308 -9.70 -12.36 6.14
C SER A 308 -8.73 -11.49 5.31
N GLU A 309 -9.22 -10.76 4.31
CA GLU A 309 -8.41 -10.13 3.25
C GLU A 309 -8.22 -8.61 3.42
N GLN A 310 -8.80 -7.98 4.43
CA GLN A 310 -8.85 -6.51 4.55
C GLN A 310 -8.26 -6.02 5.87
N ARG A 311 -6.94 -6.20 6.05
CA ARG A 311 -6.19 -5.59 7.15
C ARG A 311 -5.58 -4.27 6.66
N ASN A 312 -5.42 -3.29 7.56
CA ASN A 312 -4.81 -1.99 7.28
C ASN A 312 -5.47 -1.24 6.12
N GLN A 313 -6.76 -0.93 6.27
CA GLN A 313 -7.51 -0.11 5.31
C GLN A 313 -8.06 1.15 5.96
N PHE A 314 -8.19 2.21 5.16
CA PHE A 314 -8.93 3.41 5.49
C PHE A 314 -9.88 3.76 4.34
N PHE A 315 -10.93 4.50 4.66
CA PHE A 315 -11.92 4.94 3.69
C PHE A 315 -11.74 6.44 3.41
N LEU A 316 -11.69 6.80 2.13
CA LEU A 316 -11.74 8.20 1.69
C LEU A 316 -13.10 8.50 1.09
N LEU A 317 -13.64 9.66 1.42
CA LEU A 317 -14.89 10.20 0.89
C LEU A 317 -14.64 11.57 0.31
N ASP A 318 -14.86 11.75 -0.98
CA ASP A 318 -14.91 13.08 -1.57
C ASP A 318 -16.18 13.80 -1.07
N LEU A 319 -16.02 14.94 -0.40
CA LEU A 319 -17.12 15.62 0.29
C LEU A 319 -18.08 16.34 -0.67
N GLU A 320 -17.67 16.55 -1.93
CA GLU A 320 -18.44 17.22 -2.97
C GLU A 320 -19.31 16.23 -3.76
N THR A 321 -18.70 15.15 -4.22
CA THR A 321 -19.32 14.11 -5.06
C THR A 321 -19.97 12.99 -4.24
N LEU A 322 -19.58 12.85 -2.97
CA LEU A 322 -19.93 11.72 -2.09
C LEU A 322 -19.46 10.36 -2.61
N GLU A 323 -18.52 10.34 -3.57
CA GLU A 323 -17.81 9.15 -3.97
C GLU A 323 -16.83 8.76 -2.88
N GLY A 324 -16.78 7.48 -2.51
CA GLY A 324 -15.82 7.01 -1.54
C GLY A 324 -15.42 5.57 -1.75
N ASP A 325 -14.17 5.28 -1.40
CA ASP A 325 -13.54 3.98 -1.63
C ASP A 325 -12.60 3.59 -0.48
N TRP A 326 -12.29 2.31 -0.40
CA TRP A 326 -11.38 1.72 0.57
C TRP A 326 -9.97 1.60 -0.01
N HIS A 327 -9.00 2.15 0.70
CA HIS A 327 -7.60 2.11 0.32
C HIS A 327 -6.81 1.29 1.35
N SER A 328 -5.90 0.45 0.86
CA SER A 328 -5.01 -0.37 1.69
C SER A 328 -3.67 0.33 1.86
N PHE A 329 -3.03 0.17 3.01
CA PHE A 329 -1.72 0.76 3.26
C PHE A 329 -0.77 -0.20 3.95
N ILE A 330 0.52 0.02 3.71
CA ILE A 330 1.62 -0.68 4.38
C ILE A 330 2.00 0.08 5.64
N GLN A 331 2.29 -0.64 6.73
CA GLN A 331 2.77 -0.04 7.98
C GLN A 331 3.96 0.88 7.70
N HIS A 332 4.01 2.04 8.36
CA HIS A 332 5.05 3.03 8.09
C HIS A 332 6.27 2.83 9.01
N PRO A 333 7.52 2.81 8.49
CA PRO A 333 8.71 2.44 9.27
C PRO A 333 8.94 3.37 10.47
N LEU A 334 8.71 4.68 10.30
CA LEU A 334 8.86 5.69 11.37
C LEU A 334 7.86 5.56 12.53
N VAL A 335 6.84 4.70 12.39
CA VAL A 335 5.82 4.50 13.43
C VAL A 335 6.04 3.19 14.19
N THR A 336 6.88 2.30 13.65
CA THR A 336 7.23 1.04 14.32
C THR A 336 8.09 1.31 15.56
N ASN A 337 7.96 0.47 16.58
CA ASN A 337 8.81 0.55 17.78
C ASN A 337 10.22 -0.03 17.54
N GLU A 338 10.47 -0.57 16.35
CA GLU A 338 11.75 -1.15 15.97
C GLU A 338 12.66 -0.04 15.46
N CYS A 339 13.89 0.04 16.00
CA CYS A 339 14.89 0.96 15.49
C CYS A 339 15.19 0.62 14.04
N VAL A 340 14.78 1.51 13.14
CA VAL A 340 15.10 1.43 11.72
C VAL A 340 16.60 1.74 11.54
N ALA A 341 17.39 0.72 11.25
CA ALA A 341 18.84 0.82 11.14
C ALA A 341 19.35 0.01 9.95
N ALA A 342 20.25 0.59 9.17
CA ALA A 342 20.95 -0.09 8.09
C ALA A 342 21.97 -1.09 8.65
N GLU A 343 21.98 -2.31 8.11
CA GLU A 343 22.96 -3.34 8.53
C GLU A 343 24.12 -3.43 7.55
N LEU A 344 25.36 -3.26 8.04
CA LEU A 344 26.55 -3.50 7.22
C LEU A 344 26.67 -5.00 6.89
N ILE A 345 26.77 -5.33 5.61
CA ILE A 345 27.01 -6.69 5.13
C ILE A 345 28.50 -7.02 5.26
N GLN A 346 28.85 -7.86 6.24
CA GLN A 346 30.24 -8.26 6.50
C GLN A 346 30.70 -9.41 5.57
N ASP A 347 29.80 -10.36 5.24
CA ASP A 347 30.10 -11.57 4.46
C ASP A 347 29.62 -11.49 3.00
N LEU A 348 30.04 -10.44 2.30
CA LEU A 348 29.59 -10.18 0.92
C LEU A 348 29.86 -11.38 0.00
N ASP A 349 31.08 -11.92 0.02
CA ASP A 349 31.50 -13.02 -0.85
C ASP A 349 30.70 -14.32 -0.65
N LEU A 350 30.15 -14.55 0.55
CA LEU A 350 29.30 -15.69 0.83
C LEU A 350 27.88 -15.49 0.30
N ARG A 351 27.32 -14.27 0.47
CA ARG A 351 25.97 -13.94 -0.02
C ARG A 351 25.89 -13.93 -1.55
N LEU A 352 26.95 -13.50 -2.23
CA LEU A 352 27.01 -13.49 -3.70
C LEU A 352 26.97 -14.89 -4.30
N LYS A 353 27.32 -15.95 -3.56
CA LYS A 353 27.33 -17.35 -4.03
C LYS A 353 25.98 -18.07 -3.85
N GLN A 354 25.06 -17.53 -3.05
CA GLN A 354 23.84 -18.23 -2.63
C GLN A 354 22.60 -17.91 -3.49
N ASN A 355 22.59 -16.82 -4.26
CA ASN A 355 21.42 -16.36 -5.00
C ASN A 355 21.67 -16.36 -6.52
N SER A 356 21.01 -17.24 -7.26
CA SER A 356 21.20 -17.36 -8.73
C SER A 356 19.93 -17.61 -9.55
N SER A 357 18.73 -17.51 -8.98
CA SER A 357 17.49 -17.60 -9.77
C SER A 357 16.78 -16.26 -9.83
N ARG A 358 16.65 -15.71 -11.05
CA ARG A 358 15.69 -14.63 -11.33
C ARG A 358 14.26 -15.15 -11.17
N ASN A 359 13.39 -14.30 -10.65
CA ASN A 359 11.97 -14.60 -10.57
C ASN A 359 11.30 -14.41 -11.94
N ASP A 360 10.11 -14.96 -12.08
CA ASP A 360 9.27 -14.75 -13.26
C ASP A 360 8.90 -13.24 -13.38
N PRO A 361 9.19 -12.56 -14.52
CA PRO A 361 8.89 -11.14 -14.70
C PRO A 361 7.43 -10.77 -14.41
N SER A 362 6.49 -11.69 -14.67
CA SER A 362 5.07 -11.47 -14.39
C SER A 362 4.78 -11.26 -12.90
N ARG A 363 5.56 -11.90 -12.00
CA ARG A 363 5.44 -11.72 -10.55
C ARG A 363 5.95 -10.35 -10.13
N LEU A 364 7.07 -9.91 -10.70
CA LEU A 364 7.64 -8.60 -10.41
C LEU A 364 6.69 -7.47 -10.79
N PHE A 365 6.07 -7.55 -11.97
CA PHE A 365 5.09 -6.53 -12.40
C PHE A 365 3.80 -6.58 -11.59
N HIS A 366 3.32 -7.77 -11.21
CA HIS A 366 2.19 -7.87 -10.28
C HIS A 366 2.50 -7.22 -8.94
N TYR A 367 3.71 -7.44 -8.43
CA TYR A 367 4.18 -6.84 -7.19
C TYR A 367 4.30 -5.32 -7.27
N PHE A 368 4.89 -4.75 -8.33
CA PHE A 368 4.90 -3.28 -8.51
C PHE A 368 3.49 -2.69 -8.63
N ASN A 369 2.55 -3.39 -9.27
CA ASN A 369 1.14 -2.97 -9.29
C ASN A 369 0.53 -2.96 -7.88
N GLN A 370 0.85 -3.92 -7.01
CA GLN A 370 0.38 -3.91 -5.61
C GLN A 370 0.93 -2.73 -4.80
N LEU A 371 2.13 -2.24 -5.14
CA LEU A 371 2.73 -1.06 -4.52
C LEU A 371 2.20 0.26 -5.08
N THR A 372 1.41 0.24 -6.16
CA THR A 372 0.97 1.44 -6.87
C THR A 372 -0.47 1.80 -6.52
N SER A 373 -0.67 3.01 -6.01
CA SER A 373 -1.99 3.62 -5.78
C SER A 373 -1.85 5.12 -5.77
N ALA A 374 -2.79 5.83 -6.41
CA ALA A 374 -2.76 7.29 -6.46
C ALA A 374 -2.96 7.92 -5.07
N GLU A 375 -3.54 7.19 -4.12
CA GLU A 375 -3.93 7.67 -2.79
C GLU A 375 -3.00 7.22 -1.67
N SER A 376 -2.40 6.03 -1.74
CA SER A 376 -1.59 5.49 -0.64
C SER A 376 -0.50 4.48 -1.00
N GLY A 377 -0.17 4.37 -2.28
CA GLY A 377 0.88 3.48 -2.76
C GLY A 377 2.27 3.91 -2.29
N ILE A 378 3.25 3.00 -2.41
CA ILE A 378 4.66 3.41 -2.41
C ILE A 378 4.95 4.17 -3.70
N PHE A 379 4.32 3.73 -4.80
CA PHE A 379 4.28 4.46 -6.06
C PHE A 379 2.94 5.19 -6.16
N HIS A 380 3.01 6.50 -6.39
CA HIS A 380 1.87 7.29 -6.83
C HIS A 380 1.48 6.93 -8.26
N ILE A 381 2.48 6.74 -9.11
CA ILE A 381 2.33 6.46 -10.54
C ILE A 381 3.37 5.39 -10.92
N TRP A 382 2.96 4.41 -11.70
CA TRP A 382 3.84 3.45 -12.38
C TRP A 382 3.18 2.99 -13.69
N GLU A 383 3.40 3.76 -14.76
CA GLU A 383 2.75 3.54 -16.06
C GLU A 383 3.50 4.24 -17.21
N GLU A 384 3.18 3.85 -18.43
CA GLU A 384 3.65 4.51 -19.66
C GLU A 384 2.99 5.88 -19.86
N GLY A 385 1.74 6.05 -19.40
CA GLY A 385 0.98 7.30 -19.44
C GLY A 385 0.93 7.92 -20.85
N GLY A 386 1.18 9.23 -20.91
CA GLY A 386 1.26 9.99 -22.16
C GLY A 386 2.65 10.04 -22.81
N LEU A 387 3.61 9.23 -22.36
CA LEU A 387 4.99 9.27 -22.86
C LEU A 387 5.10 8.74 -24.29
N LYS A 388 6.03 9.31 -25.06
CA LYS A 388 6.37 8.78 -26.39
C LYS A 388 7.02 7.41 -26.22
N GLN A 389 6.58 6.44 -27.02
CA GLN A 389 7.03 5.04 -26.95
C GLN A 389 7.98 4.64 -28.09
N LEU A 390 8.41 5.59 -28.92
CA LEU A 390 9.31 5.35 -30.04
C LEU A 390 10.36 6.47 -30.17
N PRO A 391 11.63 6.13 -30.47
CA PRO A 391 12.14 4.77 -30.70
C PRO A 391 12.35 3.93 -29.43
N LEU A 392 12.37 4.52 -28.24
CA LEU A 392 12.45 3.80 -26.97
C LEU A 392 11.07 3.67 -26.32
N ALA A 393 10.79 2.48 -25.78
CA ALA A 393 9.70 2.32 -24.84
C ALA A 393 10.04 3.08 -23.56
N GLN A 394 9.05 3.75 -22.95
CA GLN A 394 9.25 4.56 -21.75
C GLN A 394 8.16 4.29 -20.72
N CYS A 395 8.57 4.21 -19.45
CA CYS A 395 7.68 4.08 -18.30
C CYS A 395 8.05 5.14 -17.26
N CYS A 396 7.04 5.82 -16.72
CA CYS A 396 7.20 6.74 -15.61
C CYS A 396 6.99 6.00 -14.29
N VAL A 397 7.75 6.38 -13.27
CA VAL A 397 7.47 6.06 -11.88
C VAL A 397 7.54 7.33 -11.04
N GLN A 398 6.66 7.43 -10.06
CA GLN A 398 6.75 8.48 -9.04
C GLN A 398 6.54 7.86 -7.68
N ALA A 399 7.59 7.88 -6.85
CA ALA A 399 7.52 7.42 -5.48
C ALA A 399 7.09 8.54 -4.51
N VAL A 400 6.57 8.15 -3.36
CA VAL A 400 6.27 9.08 -2.26
C VAL A 400 7.50 9.34 -1.41
N ASN A 401 7.50 10.47 -0.68
CA ASN A 401 8.53 10.79 0.28
C ASN A 401 8.22 10.13 1.64
N PRO A 402 8.99 9.11 2.07
CA PRO A 402 8.75 8.43 3.35
C PRO A 402 9.07 9.28 4.59
N LEU A 403 9.75 10.41 4.43
CA LEU A 403 10.09 11.30 5.55
C LEU A 403 9.03 12.36 5.83
N SER A 404 7.98 12.46 5.02
CA SER A 404 6.88 13.39 5.28
C SER A 404 6.18 13.05 6.60
N GLU A 405 5.81 14.08 7.37
CA GLU A 405 5.06 13.94 8.63
C GLU A 405 3.60 13.48 8.44
N GLY A 406 3.18 13.32 7.18
CA GLY A 406 1.82 12.97 6.76
C GLY A 406 0.99 14.25 6.51
N PRO A 407 0.28 14.35 5.38
CA PRO A 407 0.27 13.44 4.23
C PRO A 407 1.63 13.33 3.52
N ALA A 408 1.83 12.28 2.73
CA ALA A 408 3.05 12.05 1.98
C ALA A 408 3.18 13.03 0.81
N ASP A 409 4.34 13.70 0.73
CA ASP A 409 4.70 14.48 -0.44
C ASP A 409 5.20 13.55 -1.56
N LEU A 410 5.10 14.00 -2.81
CA LEU A 410 5.58 13.23 -3.94
C LEU A 410 7.04 13.56 -4.23
N LEU A 411 7.85 12.54 -4.49
CA LEU A 411 9.21 12.72 -5.01
C LEU A 411 9.15 13.08 -6.50
N PRO A 412 10.25 13.59 -7.08
CA PRO A 412 10.31 13.86 -8.51
C PRO A 412 9.98 12.61 -9.35
N GLU A 413 9.27 12.80 -10.45
CA GLU A 413 9.01 11.75 -11.43
C GLU A 413 10.31 11.27 -12.08
N VAL A 414 10.42 9.95 -12.27
CA VAL A 414 11.54 9.31 -12.96
C VAL A 414 10.99 8.59 -14.18
N ILE A 415 11.56 8.91 -15.34
CA ILE A 415 11.25 8.22 -16.60
C ILE A 415 12.39 7.25 -16.89
N CYS A 416 12.06 5.98 -17.04
CA CYS A 416 13.00 4.96 -17.49
C CYS A 416 12.67 4.54 -18.92
N ALA A 417 13.71 4.18 -19.68
CA ALA A 417 13.58 3.74 -21.06
C ALA A 417 14.18 2.36 -21.26
N GLY A 418 13.72 1.67 -22.30
CA GLY A 418 14.25 0.38 -22.72
C GLY A 418 13.97 0.11 -24.19
N LEU A 419 14.54 -0.96 -24.73
CA LEU A 419 14.21 -1.45 -26.07
C LEU A 419 12.79 -2.01 -26.11
N THR A 420 12.31 -2.55 -24.99
CA THR A 420 10.98 -3.13 -24.84
C THR A 420 10.20 -2.46 -23.71
N HIS A 421 8.87 -2.60 -23.75
CA HIS A 421 8.02 -2.14 -22.64
C HIS A 421 8.34 -2.88 -21.34
N GLU A 422 8.68 -4.15 -21.39
CA GLU A 422 9.05 -4.93 -20.20
C GLU A 422 10.31 -4.38 -19.54
N GLU A 423 11.35 -4.07 -20.32
CA GLU A 423 12.56 -3.40 -19.82
C GLU A 423 12.24 -2.06 -19.18
N ALA A 424 11.51 -1.18 -19.89
CA ALA A 424 11.19 0.16 -19.38
C ALA A 424 10.38 0.11 -18.08
N ARG A 425 9.37 -0.78 -18.00
CA ARG A 425 8.54 -0.98 -16.80
C ARG A 425 9.36 -1.52 -15.63
N ARG A 426 10.20 -2.53 -15.88
CA ARG A 426 11.08 -3.13 -14.88
C ARG A 426 12.03 -2.08 -14.30
N GLU A 427 12.69 -1.32 -15.16
CA GLU A 427 13.62 -0.26 -14.76
C GLU A 427 12.91 0.85 -13.97
N ALA A 428 11.71 1.25 -14.40
CA ALA A 428 10.89 2.21 -13.67
C ALA A 428 10.52 1.69 -12.28
N GLY A 429 10.10 0.43 -12.14
CA GLY A 429 9.75 -0.13 -10.84
C GLY A 429 10.94 -0.17 -9.86
N LEU A 430 12.10 -0.64 -10.33
CA LEU A 430 13.32 -0.65 -9.53
C LEU A 430 13.79 0.76 -9.15
N ALA A 431 13.77 1.70 -10.10
CA ALA A 431 14.10 3.11 -9.85
C ALA A 431 13.13 3.77 -8.87
N GLY A 432 11.85 3.37 -8.88
CA GLY A 432 10.85 3.83 -7.91
C GLY A 432 11.21 3.40 -6.49
N ILE A 433 11.60 2.14 -6.29
CA ILE A 433 12.07 1.63 -4.99
C ILE A 433 13.33 2.38 -4.54
N GLU A 434 14.29 2.58 -5.44
CA GLU A 434 15.51 3.34 -5.14
C GLU A 434 15.19 4.77 -4.72
N SER A 435 14.29 5.44 -5.44
CA SER A 435 13.83 6.79 -5.13
C SER A 435 13.13 6.86 -3.78
N TYR A 436 12.27 5.88 -3.46
CA TYR A 436 11.59 5.80 -2.18
C TYR A 436 12.57 5.65 -1.00
N VAL A 437 13.59 4.78 -1.12
CA VAL A 437 14.53 4.52 -0.02
C VAL A 437 15.59 5.63 0.13
N SER A 438 15.93 6.33 -0.95
CA SER A 438 17.03 7.32 -0.97
C SER A 438 16.93 8.42 0.10
N PRO A 439 15.78 9.07 0.34
CA PRO A 439 15.65 10.07 1.41
C PRO A 439 15.92 9.52 2.81
N MET A 440 15.70 8.22 3.05
CA MET A 440 15.84 7.63 4.39
C MET A 440 17.29 7.33 4.79
N ILE A 441 18.25 7.40 3.87
CA ILE A 441 19.66 7.03 4.12
C ILE A 441 20.21 7.70 5.38
N ASP A 442 20.05 9.02 5.51
CA ASP A 442 20.61 9.78 6.64
C ASP A 442 20.08 9.28 7.98
N LEU A 443 18.79 8.97 8.04
CA LEU A 443 18.15 8.40 9.23
C LEU A 443 18.71 7.01 9.55
N LEU A 444 18.81 6.16 8.53
CA LEU A 444 19.22 4.76 8.66
C LEU A 444 20.70 4.60 9.05
N VAL A 445 21.53 5.49 8.53
CA VAL A 445 22.96 5.47 8.77
C VAL A 445 23.28 6.09 10.12
N THR A 446 22.65 7.22 10.47
CA THR A 446 22.85 7.89 11.78
C THR A 446 22.44 6.97 12.94
N SER A 447 21.34 6.22 12.81
CA SER A 447 20.90 5.26 13.84
C SER A 447 21.85 4.07 14.01
N SER A 448 22.54 3.67 12.93
CA SER A 448 23.47 2.54 12.89
C SER A 448 24.86 2.85 13.46
N LEU A 449 25.31 4.10 13.35
CA LEU A 449 26.60 4.57 13.89
C LEU A 449 26.69 4.46 15.42
N ASN A 450 25.57 4.36 16.12
CA ASN A 450 25.54 4.11 17.56
C ASN A 450 25.80 2.64 17.94
N ARG A 451 25.85 1.70 16.97
CA ARG A 451 25.93 0.25 17.25
C ARG A 451 27.27 -0.43 16.92
N LYS A 452 28.14 0.11 16.06
CA LYS A 452 29.40 -0.57 15.68
C LYS A 452 30.60 0.38 15.56
N LYS A 453 31.74 -0.01 16.15
CA LYS A 453 33.04 0.70 16.12
C LYS A 453 33.86 0.54 14.81
N GLU A 454 33.42 -0.31 13.88
CA GLU A 454 34.25 -0.73 12.73
C GLU A 454 34.13 0.17 11.48
N VAL A 455 33.00 0.86 11.30
CA VAL A 455 32.84 1.88 10.26
C VAL A 455 32.93 3.21 11.00
N GLY A 456 34.12 3.83 10.99
CA GLY A 456 34.28 5.17 11.57
C GLY A 456 33.15 6.10 11.11
N VAL A 457 32.74 7.03 11.97
CA VAL A 457 31.59 7.95 11.79
C VAL A 457 31.42 8.32 10.32
N ILE A 458 30.37 7.80 9.67
CA ILE A 458 29.99 8.24 8.32
C ILE A 458 29.72 9.73 8.45
N THR A 459 30.51 10.54 7.76
CA THR A 459 30.33 11.99 7.83
C THR A 459 29.13 12.39 6.97
N PRO A 460 28.40 13.46 7.30
CA PRO A 460 27.24 13.94 6.52
C PRO A 460 27.53 14.30 5.04
N GLN A 461 28.77 14.14 4.58
CA GLN A 461 29.24 14.50 3.25
C GLN A 461 29.49 13.27 2.36
N GLU A 462 29.41 12.06 2.91
CA GLU A 462 29.62 10.81 2.17
C GLU A 462 28.35 10.38 1.43
N PHE A 463 28.43 10.23 0.11
CA PHE A 463 27.30 9.81 -0.72
C PHE A 463 27.13 8.29 -0.71
N ILE A 464 25.90 7.83 -0.52
CA ILE A 464 25.53 6.42 -0.57
C ILE A 464 24.61 6.19 -1.77
N GLY A 465 25.07 5.38 -2.73
CA GLY A 465 24.26 4.99 -3.88
C GLY A 465 23.28 3.89 -3.48
N VAL A 466 21.99 4.11 -3.71
CA VAL A 466 20.94 3.12 -3.46
C VAL A 466 20.66 2.33 -4.73
N GLY A 467 20.66 1.00 -4.62
CA GLY A 467 20.29 0.11 -5.71
C GLY A 467 19.34 -0.99 -5.26
N ALA A 468 18.23 -1.14 -5.97
CA ALA A 468 17.27 -2.21 -5.80
C ALA A 468 17.46 -3.24 -6.92
N GLY A 469 17.29 -4.53 -6.62
CA GLY A 469 17.46 -5.56 -7.65
C GLY A 469 16.74 -6.86 -7.33
N GLU A 470 16.46 -7.63 -8.38
CA GLU A 470 15.98 -9.01 -8.25
C GLU A 470 17.09 -9.92 -7.68
N THR A 471 18.35 -9.50 -7.82
CA THR A 471 19.51 -10.15 -7.22
C THR A 471 20.32 -9.17 -6.36
N ILE A 472 21.08 -9.72 -5.41
CA ILE A 472 22.02 -8.94 -4.59
C ILE A 472 23.05 -8.25 -5.48
N VAL A 473 23.56 -8.96 -6.49
CA VAL A 473 24.57 -8.45 -7.42
C VAL A 473 24.02 -7.24 -8.18
N GLU A 474 22.81 -7.35 -8.72
CA GLU A 474 22.15 -6.26 -9.44
C GLU A 474 22.01 -5.02 -8.56
N GLY A 475 21.47 -5.18 -7.35
CA GLY A 475 21.29 -4.07 -6.43
C GLY A 475 22.61 -3.38 -6.08
N ILE A 476 23.69 -4.13 -5.87
CA ILE A 476 25.02 -3.54 -5.63
C ILE A 476 25.57 -2.83 -6.88
N CYS A 477 25.45 -3.44 -8.06
CA CYS A 477 25.90 -2.82 -9.32
C CYS A 477 25.15 -1.51 -9.60
N ARG A 478 23.85 -1.45 -9.31
CA ARG A 478 23.04 -0.23 -9.44
C ARG A 478 23.45 0.83 -8.41
N GLY A 479 23.68 0.44 -7.15
CA GLY A 479 24.21 1.34 -6.12
C GLY A 479 25.59 1.90 -6.49
N LEU A 480 26.51 1.06 -6.99
CA LEU A 480 27.81 1.48 -7.53
C LEU A 480 27.65 2.46 -8.69
N GLN A 481 26.74 2.17 -9.62
CA GLN A 481 26.46 3.05 -10.75
C GLN A 481 26.01 4.45 -10.28
N LYS A 482 25.15 4.52 -9.25
CA LYS A 482 24.76 5.81 -8.64
C LYS A 482 25.95 6.55 -8.02
N CYS A 483 26.88 5.85 -7.37
CA CYS A 483 28.12 6.48 -6.86
C CYS A 483 28.98 7.07 -7.99
N LEU A 484 29.09 6.37 -9.13
CA LEU A 484 29.81 6.88 -10.29
C LEU A 484 29.12 8.08 -10.92
N ASP A 485 27.79 8.05 -11.02
CA ASP A 485 27.00 9.17 -11.52
C ASP A 485 27.18 10.41 -10.63
N GLU A 486 27.14 10.25 -9.31
CA GLU A 486 27.35 11.33 -8.36
C GLU A 486 28.76 11.95 -8.48
N GLU A 487 29.80 11.12 -8.54
CA GLU A 487 31.18 11.59 -8.65
C GLU A 487 31.42 12.33 -9.98
N LEU A 488 30.85 11.81 -11.08
CA LEU A 488 30.91 12.48 -12.38
C LEU A 488 30.17 13.83 -12.33
N SER A 489 29.00 13.89 -11.68
CA SER A 489 28.21 15.11 -11.54
C SER A 489 28.96 16.18 -10.72
N LYS A 490 29.60 15.80 -9.60
CA LYS A 490 30.46 16.68 -8.79
C LYS A 490 31.64 17.24 -9.58
N ARG A 491 32.25 16.42 -10.45
CA ARG A 491 33.37 16.86 -11.31
C ARG A 491 32.92 17.91 -12.32
N GLN A 492 31.76 17.71 -12.95
CA GLN A 492 31.22 18.60 -13.99
C GLN A 492 30.87 20.00 -13.47
N VAL A 493 30.46 20.14 -12.21
CA VAL A 493 30.15 21.47 -11.61
C VAL A 493 31.41 22.35 -11.52
N ASN A 494 32.58 21.75 -11.35
CA ASN A 494 33.81 22.46 -10.97
C ASN A 494 34.86 22.56 -12.08
N ARG A 495 34.70 21.83 -13.20
CA ARG A 495 35.73 21.72 -14.24
C ARG A 495 35.12 21.41 -15.61
N ARG A 496 35.71 21.97 -16.67
CA ARG A 496 35.45 21.54 -18.05
C ARG A 496 36.02 20.16 -18.31
N GLU A 497 35.25 19.30 -18.97
CA GLU A 497 35.67 17.93 -19.22
C GLU A 497 36.56 17.84 -20.48
N PRO A 498 37.79 17.29 -20.38
CA PRO A 498 38.56 16.93 -21.56
C PRO A 498 37.99 15.65 -22.18
N ILE A 499 37.58 15.74 -23.44
CA ILE A 499 37.00 14.62 -24.19
C ILE A 499 37.93 14.26 -25.34
N PHE A 500 38.37 13.00 -25.36
CA PHE A 500 39.20 12.46 -26.43
C PHE A 500 38.32 11.74 -27.43
N ARG A 501 38.32 12.17 -28.70
CA ARG A 501 37.46 11.57 -29.72
C ARG A 501 37.86 10.12 -29.99
N VAL A 502 36.86 9.27 -30.22
CA VAL A 502 37.06 7.83 -30.43
C VAL A 502 36.31 7.34 -31.66
N ARG A 503 36.89 6.37 -32.37
CA ARG A 503 36.23 5.59 -33.42
C ARG A 503 35.77 4.26 -32.85
N LEU A 504 34.46 3.99 -32.94
CA LEU A 504 33.91 2.69 -32.59
C LEU A 504 34.37 1.65 -33.63
N GLY A 505 34.93 0.54 -33.14
CA GLY A 505 35.21 -0.67 -33.90
C GLY A 505 33.97 -1.54 -33.98
N THR A 506 34.08 -2.79 -33.54
CA THR A 506 32.93 -3.71 -33.47
C THR A 506 32.03 -3.34 -32.29
N VAL A 507 30.72 -3.27 -32.52
CA VAL A 507 29.69 -3.07 -31.48
C VAL A 507 28.82 -4.33 -31.41
N GLU A 508 29.17 -5.21 -30.48
CA GLU A 508 28.49 -6.48 -30.24
C GLU A 508 27.22 -6.30 -29.41
N ASP A 509 27.19 -5.27 -28.56
CA ASP A 509 26.05 -4.93 -27.72
C ASP A 509 24.82 -4.51 -28.54
N GLU A 510 23.69 -5.17 -28.31
CA GLU A 510 22.45 -4.93 -29.05
C GLU A 510 21.85 -3.55 -28.76
N HIS A 511 21.75 -3.18 -27.49
CA HIS A 511 21.26 -1.86 -27.07
C HIS A 511 22.10 -0.73 -27.67
N CYS A 512 23.43 -0.77 -27.53
CA CYS A 512 24.29 0.27 -28.12
C CYS A 512 24.11 0.37 -29.64
N ARG A 513 24.01 -0.76 -30.35
CA ARG A 513 23.81 -0.78 -31.80
C ARG A 513 22.49 -0.13 -32.19
N PHE A 514 21.41 -0.49 -31.51
CA PHE A 514 20.09 0.10 -31.76
C PHE A 514 20.08 1.60 -31.45
N TYR A 515 20.60 2.03 -30.30
CA TYR A 515 20.64 3.45 -29.92
C TYR A 515 21.46 4.29 -30.90
N LEU A 516 22.62 3.78 -31.36
CA LEU A 516 23.42 4.44 -32.39
C LEU A 516 22.64 4.59 -33.70
N GLN A 517 21.93 3.55 -34.15
CA GLN A 517 21.14 3.60 -35.37
C GLN A 517 19.96 4.56 -35.25
N ALA A 518 19.25 4.54 -34.12
CA ALA A 518 18.13 5.42 -33.85
C ALA A 518 18.57 6.89 -33.81
N LEU A 519 19.63 7.22 -33.05
CA LEU A 519 20.22 8.56 -33.00
C LEU A 519 20.70 9.02 -34.37
N THR A 520 21.36 8.14 -35.14
CA THR A 520 21.82 8.45 -36.50
C THR A 520 20.66 8.80 -37.42
N THR A 521 19.53 8.11 -37.26
CA THR A 521 18.31 8.37 -38.04
C THR A 521 17.65 9.70 -37.66
N MET A 522 17.69 10.08 -36.38
CA MET A 522 17.05 11.30 -35.87
C MET A 522 17.87 12.58 -36.05
N HIS A 523 19.19 12.52 -35.78
CA HIS A 523 20.06 13.70 -35.69
C HIS A 523 21.38 13.55 -36.47
N GLY A 524 21.56 12.48 -37.24
CA GLY A 524 22.84 12.16 -37.88
C GLY A 524 23.81 11.44 -36.93
N PRO A 525 24.95 10.95 -37.47
CA PRO A 525 25.85 10.09 -36.72
C PRO A 525 26.43 10.82 -35.49
N PRO A 526 26.26 10.28 -34.27
CA PRO A 526 26.77 10.92 -33.07
C PRO A 526 28.30 10.88 -33.01
N THR A 527 28.90 11.89 -32.37
CA THR A 527 30.33 11.89 -32.05
C THR A 527 30.54 11.18 -30.73
N ILE A 528 31.46 10.22 -30.67
CA ILE A 528 31.78 9.49 -29.44
C ILE A 528 33.13 9.93 -28.91
N GLY A 529 33.22 10.14 -27.61
CA GLY A 529 34.45 10.49 -26.93
C GLY A 529 34.62 9.79 -25.58
N LEU A 530 35.86 9.71 -25.12
CA LEU A 530 36.23 9.23 -23.79
C LEU A 530 36.62 10.42 -22.91
N GLY A 531 36.04 10.46 -21.71
CA GLY A 531 36.44 11.41 -20.68
C GLY A 531 37.50 10.83 -19.75
N GLU A 532 37.94 11.62 -18.76
CA GLU A 532 38.79 11.12 -17.69
C GLU A 532 38.04 10.05 -16.88
N LYS A 533 38.74 8.96 -16.53
CA LYS A 533 38.17 7.87 -15.73
C LYS A 533 37.60 8.40 -14.40
N VAL A 534 36.46 7.87 -13.98
CA VAL A 534 35.80 8.20 -12.70
C VAL A 534 36.07 7.07 -11.73
N LEU A 535 36.85 7.30 -10.66
CA LEU A 535 37.26 6.27 -9.70
C LEU A 535 37.92 5.03 -10.35
N GLY A 536 38.55 5.20 -11.51
CA GLY A 536 39.16 4.12 -12.30
C GLY A 536 38.26 3.51 -13.38
N PHE A 537 36.97 3.85 -13.39
CA PHE A 537 35.98 3.37 -14.35
C PHE A 537 35.92 4.24 -15.62
N PRO A 538 35.58 3.65 -16.78
CA PRO A 538 35.44 4.40 -18.03
C PRO A 538 34.29 5.42 -17.96
N ALA A 539 34.53 6.59 -18.55
CA ALA A 539 33.52 7.61 -18.80
C ALA A 539 33.42 7.87 -20.30
N VAL A 540 32.23 7.70 -20.85
CA VAL A 540 31.93 7.85 -22.28
C VAL A 540 31.00 9.04 -22.47
N TRP A 541 31.22 9.76 -23.56
CA TRP A 541 30.47 10.94 -23.93
C TRP A 541 29.94 10.80 -25.36
N VAL A 542 28.67 11.14 -25.55
CA VAL A 542 27.97 11.11 -26.84
C VAL A 542 27.58 12.54 -27.21
N GLY A 543 28.14 13.05 -28.30
CA GLY A 543 27.83 14.36 -28.86
C GLY A 543 26.80 14.26 -29.99
N THR A 544 25.63 14.87 -29.82
CA THR A 544 24.56 14.94 -30.83
C THR A 544 23.74 16.21 -30.65
N GLY A 545 23.24 16.79 -31.74
CA GLY A 545 22.37 17.97 -31.68
C GLY A 545 22.96 19.21 -30.98
N GLY A 546 24.30 19.35 -30.94
CA GLY A 546 25.00 20.45 -30.26
C GLY A 546 25.11 20.31 -28.73
N ARG A 547 24.84 19.11 -28.21
CA ARG A 547 24.94 18.75 -26.80
C ARG A 547 25.76 17.48 -26.62
N TRP A 548 26.33 17.34 -25.44
CA TRP A 548 27.04 16.14 -25.03
C TRP A 548 26.42 15.51 -23.80
N TYR A 549 26.26 14.19 -23.88
CA TYR A 549 25.67 13.35 -22.84
C TYR A 549 26.77 12.44 -22.31
N GLY A 550 27.12 12.60 -21.04
CA GLY A 550 28.21 11.87 -20.39
C GLY A 550 27.68 10.80 -19.46
N SER A 551 28.36 9.65 -19.41
CA SER A 551 28.09 8.64 -18.40
C SER A 551 29.34 7.87 -18.03
N ALA A 552 29.52 7.60 -16.74
CA ALA A 552 30.49 6.62 -16.24
C ALA A 552 29.81 5.25 -16.15
N GLY A 553 30.56 4.17 -16.32
CA GLY A 553 29.99 2.82 -16.22
C GLY A 553 30.98 1.81 -15.66
N LEU A 554 30.47 0.71 -15.09
CA LEU A 554 31.32 -0.36 -14.54
C LEU A 554 32.23 -1.00 -15.60
N ASN A 555 31.82 -0.93 -16.86
CA ASN A 555 32.63 -1.21 -18.04
C ASN A 555 32.33 -0.21 -19.16
N ILE A 556 33.08 -0.30 -20.27
CA ILE A 556 32.95 0.62 -21.39
C ILE A 556 31.58 0.53 -22.08
N THR A 557 31.00 -0.68 -22.15
CA THR A 557 29.70 -0.93 -22.77
C THR A 557 28.59 -0.24 -22.01
N MET A 558 28.54 -0.36 -20.68
CA MET A 558 27.53 0.29 -19.84
C MET A 558 27.64 1.82 -19.91
N ALA A 559 28.87 2.35 -19.87
CA ALA A 559 29.11 3.78 -20.00
C ALA A 559 28.57 4.31 -21.34
N LEU A 560 28.88 3.63 -22.45
CA LEU A 560 28.37 3.99 -23.78
C LEU A 560 26.85 3.83 -23.87
N ARG A 561 26.31 2.69 -23.42
CA ARG A 561 24.87 2.38 -23.49
C ARG A 561 24.05 3.47 -22.81
N LYS A 562 24.42 3.84 -21.58
CA LYS A 562 23.72 4.86 -20.80
C LYS A 562 23.85 6.26 -21.39
N ALA A 563 25.02 6.64 -21.89
CA ALA A 563 25.21 7.92 -22.57
C ALA A 563 24.38 8.02 -23.87
N LEU A 564 24.29 6.93 -24.63
CA LEU A 564 23.45 6.85 -25.84
C LEU A 564 21.96 6.88 -25.49
N GLU A 565 21.54 6.18 -24.44
CA GLU A 565 20.16 6.17 -23.96
C GLU A 565 19.71 7.58 -23.55
N GLN A 566 20.51 8.29 -22.75
CA GLN A 566 20.24 9.67 -22.35
C GLN A 566 20.10 10.60 -23.55
N ALA A 567 21.02 10.51 -24.51
CA ALA A 567 20.96 11.29 -25.75
C ALA A 567 19.70 11.00 -26.56
N LEU A 568 19.29 9.73 -26.65
CA LEU A 568 18.12 9.29 -27.40
C LEU A 568 16.81 9.69 -26.70
N MET A 569 16.76 9.60 -25.36
CA MET A 569 15.62 10.07 -24.58
C MET A 569 15.42 11.59 -24.73
N ASP A 570 16.49 12.39 -24.68
CA ASP A 570 16.39 13.84 -24.88
C ASP A 570 15.91 14.17 -26.31
N ALA A 571 16.44 13.48 -27.32
CA ALA A 571 16.00 13.60 -28.71
C ALA A 571 14.52 13.23 -28.91
N GLN A 572 14.06 12.14 -28.27
CA GLN A 572 12.68 11.67 -28.34
C GLN A 572 11.71 12.65 -27.66
N ASN A 573 12.07 13.15 -26.48
CA ASN A 573 11.17 13.93 -25.62
C ASN A 573 11.25 15.45 -25.84
N GLN A 574 12.16 15.95 -26.68
CA GLN A 574 12.25 17.34 -27.16
C GLN A 574 12.06 18.40 -26.05
N ALA A 575 12.90 18.35 -25.02
CA ALA A 575 12.97 19.32 -23.91
C ALA A 575 11.71 19.49 -23.02
N GLN A 576 10.64 18.70 -23.20
CA GLN A 576 9.50 18.68 -22.26
C GLN A 576 9.81 17.99 -20.93
N ALA A 577 10.91 17.24 -20.86
CA ALA A 577 11.36 16.57 -19.64
C ALA A 577 12.43 17.42 -18.92
N SER A 578 12.00 18.36 -18.08
CA SER A 578 12.89 19.04 -17.13
C SER A 578 13.48 18.08 -16.07
N SER A 579 12.93 16.88 -15.92
CA SER A 579 13.33 15.84 -14.96
C SER A 579 14.49 14.94 -15.41
N LEU A 580 14.88 14.95 -16.69
CA LEU A 580 15.91 14.04 -17.26
C LEU A 580 17.34 14.61 -17.27
N ARG A 581 17.60 15.76 -16.64
CA ARG A 581 18.85 16.54 -16.83
C ARG A 581 20.02 16.08 -15.96
N ILE A 582 20.35 14.79 -15.99
CA ILE A 582 21.59 14.32 -15.36
C ILE A 582 22.67 14.28 -16.45
N GLN A 583 23.66 15.18 -16.35
CA GLN A 583 24.92 15.16 -17.11
C GLN A 583 24.86 15.56 -18.60
N VAL A 584 24.07 16.61 -18.91
CA VAL A 584 24.07 17.28 -20.23
C VAL A 584 24.98 18.51 -20.19
N GLN A 585 25.90 18.61 -21.14
CA GLN A 585 26.73 19.79 -21.34
C GLN A 585 26.49 20.40 -22.71
N ASP A 586 26.38 21.74 -22.75
CA ASP A 586 26.46 22.48 -23.99
C ASP A 586 27.89 22.41 -24.54
N ASP A 587 28.05 22.43 -25.87
CA ASP A 587 29.36 22.34 -26.56
C ASP A 587 30.43 23.29 -25.99
N SER A 588 30.02 24.46 -25.47
CA SER A 588 30.91 25.46 -24.87
C SER A 588 31.61 25.04 -23.56
N SER A 589 31.13 23.97 -22.92
CA SER A 589 31.60 23.47 -21.62
C SER A 589 32.62 22.33 -21.75
N ILE A 590 32.92 21.90 -22.97
CA ILE A 590 33.76 20.74 -23.27
C ILE A 590 35.08 21.15 -23.93
N LEU A 591 36.14 20.42 -23.59
CA LEU A 591 37.44 20.53 -24.24
C LEU A 591 37.65 19.30 -25.14
N LEU A 592 37.19 19.39 -26.39
CA LEU A 592 37.34 18.30 -27.36
C LEU A 592 38.78 18.28 -27.88
N ASN A 593 39.48 17.17 -27.67
CA ASN A 593 40.81 16.96 -28.22
C ASN A 593 40.70 16.25 -29.60
N GLU A 594 41.27 16.87 -30.64
CA GLU A 594 41.17 16.44 -32.03
C GLU A 594 42.34 15.55 -32.52
N GLU A 595 43.17 15.05 -31.60
CA GLU A 595 44.20 14.05 -31.91
C GLU A 595 43.62 12.79 -32.60
N GLU A 596 44.49 11.98 -33.23
CA GLU A 596 44.04 10.77 -33.96
C GLU A 596 43.13 9.90 -33.08
N PRO A 597 41.89 9.62 -33.52
CA PRO A 597 40.90 9.03 -32.64
C PRO A 597 41.26 7.59 -32.31
N LEU A 598 41.36 7.29 -31.02
CA LEU A 598 41.55 5.94 -30.50
C LEU A 598 40.45 5.01 -31.04
N ARG A 599 40.77 3.74 -31.28
CA ARG A 599 39.78 2.74 -31.66
C ARG A 599 39.39 1.92 -30.44
N ILE A 600 38.09 1.83 -30.15
CA ILE A 600 37.56 0.99 -29.06
C ILE A 600 36.58 -0.05 -29.58
N GLU A 601 36.56 -1.21 -28.93
CA GLU A 601 35.57 -2.27 -29.16
C GLU A 601 34.54 -2.26 -28.04
N ILE A 602 33.28 -2.55 -28.39
CA ILE A 602 32.15 -2.55 -27.46
C ILE A 602 31.62 -3.99 -27.39
N PRO A 603 32.09 -4.80 -26.42
CA PRO A 603 31.64 -6.17 -26.24
C PRO A 603 30.19 -6.20 -25.76
N ALA A 604 29.50 -7.33 -26.00
CA ALA A 604 28.18 -7.57 -25.46
C ALA A 604 28.21 -7.55 -23.92
N CYS A 605 27.23 -6.88 -23.31
CA CYS A 605 27.09 -6.85 -21.85
C CYS A 605 25.72 -7.44 -21.48
N GLU A 606 25.69 -8.76 -21.30
CA GLU A 606 24.49 -9.51 -20.93
C GLU A 606 24.20 -9.41 -19.43
N GLU A 607 22.92 -9.43 -19.08
CA GLU A 607 22.46 -9.39 -17.69
C GLU A 607 22.85 -10.65 -16.88
N THR A 608 23.12 -11.77 -17.56
CA THR A 608 23.57 -13.04 -16.96
C THR A 608 25.00 -12.96 -16.42
N ALA A 609 25.81 -11.99 -16.88
CA ALA A 609 27.21 -11.81 -16.49
C ALA A 609 27.41 -10.83 -15.31
N GLN A 610 26.34 -10.46 -14.60
CA GLN A 610 26.38 -9.45 -13.53
C GLN A 610 27.40 -9.76 -12.41
N LEU A 611 27.61 -11.05 -12.05
CA LEU A 611 28.56 -11.41 -11.01
C LEU A 611 30.02 -11.14 -11.43
N GLU A 612 30.37 -11.50 -12.68
CA GLU A 612 31.69 -11.23 -13.24
C GLU A 612 31.96 -9.73 -13.36
N LEU A 613 30.92 -8.97 -13.74
CA LEU A 613 30.94 -7.51 -13.76
C LEU A 613 31.24 -6.93 -12.38
N LEU A 614 30.54 -7.39 -11.33
CA LEU A 614 30.78 -6.91 -9.96
C LEU A 614 32.19 -7.26 -9.47
N GLN A 615 32.67 -8.48 -9.75
CA GLN A 615 34.03 -8.90 -9.39
C GLN A 615 35.09 -8.04 -10.09
N SER A 616 34.91 -7.75 -11.38
CA SER A 616 35.77 -6.84 -12.14
C SER A 616 35.75 -5.42 -11.55
N ALA A 617 34.56 -4.90 -11.21
CA ALA A 617 34.41 -3.59 -10.59
C ALA A 617 35.12 -3.51 -9.22
N MET A 618 35.01 -4.55 -8.39
CA MET A 618 35.73 -4.63 -7.11
C MET A 618 37.26 -4.63 -7.29
N GLN A 619 37.78 -5.27 -8.35
CA GLN A 619 39.20 -5.22 -8.68
C GLN A 619 39.64 -3.82 -9.10
N VAL A 620 38.85 -3.12 -9.93
CA VAL A 620 39.12 -1.74 -10.34
C VAL A 620 39.17 -0.81 -9.12
N LEU A 621 38.20 -0.93 -8.20
CA LEU A 621 38.19 -0.15 -6.95
C LEU A 621 39.45 -0.40 -6.12
N LYS A 622 39.85 -1.67 -5.95
CA LYS A 622 41.06 -2.04 -5.20
C LYS A 622 42.34 -1.46 -5.82
N GLN A 623 42.47 -1.50 -7.15
CA GLN A 623 43.60 -0.90 -7.87
C GLN A 623 43.67 0.62 -7.67
N ASN A 624 42.52 1.27 -7.49
CA ASN A 624 42.42 2.71 -7.26
C ASN A 624 42.36 3.10 -5.78
N ARG A 625 42.68 2.16 -4.86
CA ARG A 625 42.69 2.36 -3.39
C ARG A 625 41.35 2.81 -2.82
N MET A 626 40.27 2.31 -3.41
CA MET A 626 38.90 2.52 -2.96
C MET A 626 38.38 1.24 -2.29
N ARG A 627 37.74 1.39 -1.13
CA ARG A 627 37.05 0.33 -0.42
C ARG A 627 35.54 0.46 -0.60
N LEU A 628 34.92 -0.68 -0.91
CA LEU A 628 33.47 -0.84 -1.04
C LEU A 628 32.86 -1.22 0.30
N PHE A 629 31.82 -0.49 0.73
CA PHE A 629 30.95 -0.86 1.84
C PHE A 629 29.53 -1.04 1.32
N VAL A 630 28.87 -2.12 1.76
CA VAL A 630 27.50 -2.45 1.36
C VAL A 630 26.61 -2.56 2.60
N PHE A 631 25.50 -1.85 2.58
CA PHE A 631 24.49 -1.82 3.63
C PHE A 631 23.20 -2.46 3.11
N ASP A 632 22.54 -3.26 3.94
CA ASP A 632 21.15 -3.68 3.74
C ASP A 632 20.24 -2.51 4.16
N LEU A 633 19.52 -1.94 3.19
CA LEU A 633 18.58 -0.83 3.37
C LEU A 633 17.12 -1.29 3.28
N ALA A 634 16.86 -2.59 3.14
CA ALA A 634 15.50 -3.12 3.07
C ALA A 634 14.88 -3.22 4.47
N ILE A 635 14.50 -2.04 4.97
CA ILE A 635 14.00 -1.77 6.33
C ILE A 635 12.52 -2.12 6.54
N GLU A 636 11.78 -2.26 5.44
CA GLU A 636 10.38 -2.61 5.45
C GLU A 636 10.21 -3.99 4.81
N PRO A 637 9.32 -4.85 5.32
CA PRO A 637 9.18 -6.23 4.85
C PRO A 637 8.93 -6.33 3.34
N PHE A 638 8.15 -5.40 2.78
CA PHE A 638 7.80 -5.43 1.36
C PHE A 638 9.06 -5.40 0.48
N LEU A 639 10.14 -4.72 0.88
CA LEU A 639 11.38 -4.58 0.12
C LEU A 639 12.16 -5.90 -0.06
N LYS A 640 11.73 -7.01 0.55
CA LYS A 640 12.33 -8.35 0.45
C LYS A 640 11.37 -9.42 -0.07
N GLU A 641 10.17 -9.06 -0.52
CA GLU A 641 9.17 -10.03 -0.98
C GLU A 641 9.52 -10.62 -2.36
N GLU A 642 9.49 -9.79 -3.42
CA GLU A 642 9.86 -10.20 -4.79
C GLU A 642 11.24 -9.66 -5.22
N LEU A 643 11.91 -8.90 -4.36
CA LEU A 643 13.26 -8.36 -4.57
C LEU A 643 14.26 -9.08 -3.64
N ALA A 644 15.51 -9.22 -4.08
CA ALA A 644 16.59 -9.72 -3.22
C ALA A 644 16.94 -8.72 -2.09
N GLY A 645 16.57 -7.46 -2.26
CA GLY A 645 16.71 -6.40 -1.28
C GLY A 645 17.01 -5.05 -1.92
N VAL A 646 17.20 -4.05 -1.06
CA VAL A 646 17.68 -2.72 -1.42
C VAL A 646 19.01 -2.50 -0.73
N PHE A 647 20.03 -2.14 -1.49
CA PHE A 647 21.41 -2.06 -1.01
C PHE A 647 21.94 -0.63 -1.10
N GLY A 648 22.56 -0.18 -0.02
CA GLY A 648 23.31 1.06 0.04
C GLY A 648 24.77 0.80 -0.23
N VAL A 649 25.37 1.52 -1.17
CA VAL A 649 26.77 1.38 -1.56
C VAL A 649 27.53 2.65 -1.22
N LEU A 650 28.63 2.51 -0.47
CA LEU A 650 29.54 3.59 -0.12
C LEU A 650 30.96 3.26 -0.57
N LEU A 651 31.63 4.25 -1.18
CA LEU A 651 33.01 4.16 -1.62
C LEU A 651 33.89 5.10 -0.79
N ARG A 652 34.93 4.57 -0.13
CA ARG A 652 35.87 5.37 0.67
C ARG A 652 37.32 5.11 0.25
N LYS A 653 38.15 6.15 0.23
CA LYS A 653 39.60 6.00 0.03
C LYS A 653 40.23 5.31 1.24
N GLU A 654 41.15 4.38 0.99
CA GLU A 654 41.97 3.82 2.06
C GLU A 654 43.04 4.85 2.48
N ASN A 655 42.90 5.40 3.69
CA ASN A 655 43.96 6.17 4.34
C ASN A 655 44.87 5.19 5.08
N PHE A 656 46.15 5.16 4.73
CA PHE A 656 47.19 4.45 5.49
C PHE A 656 47.72 5.33 6.62
#